data_AF-A0A494Y9V2-F1
#
_entry.id   AF-A0A494Y9V2-F1
#
_cell.length_a   1.000
_cell.length_b   1.000
_cell.length_c   1.000
_cell.angle_alpha   90.00
_cell.angle_beta   90.00
_cell.angle_gamma   90.00
#
_symmetry.space_group_name_H-M   'P 1'
#
loop_
_entity.id
_entity.type
_entity.pdbx_description
1 polymer ?
#
loop_
_entity_poly.entity_id
_entity_poly.type
_entity_poly.pdbx_seq_one_letter_code
_entity_poly.pdbx_strand_id
1 'polypeptide(L)'
;MDRTQSRKAAQAYRVAISAAMIAMACAIGDARAQAPVVAAPGPHAPTVTIDAHTPIVDITAPTASGVSHNTYTTFNVPGQGLILNNATAAAHARGHAVPPNPNLAGSGPARVIVNEVLGTTPSQLQGVMEVAGAQADVVVANPNGITCAGCEFVNTPRVVLTTGRPDFAGEDALGVYRVTQGAITVREGLRAPGLTRLDLWARRIVVDGEIETRSGEAWLVAGANGVRYNAPTTSRRESQSGATRIASEDLTDEERAVEAAEAVGRAGRWGIDVAEMGGIFASHIELIATDAGVGVRNLGHLAAAQRKDDRGLSEPAPDYGRIRVMTDGRLDNDGRIVAWRNMRLTAGTAWNRGRGVVDAAELIFDVKDSIANEGQIGGFNVVLGADEVANYRRTVKPWSAPERTRGSWHASYDADKSGRIDARTTLTIAAQRMINGPGAVVRSAGNLRLYGNSGRWQTRGATPPMRALHNTGTLASVLDVDVTAQSIENRNSRLAIHDAVRTRSRVDEWIDSATNKRYDGSDVRLVKVDGIPVAETRDGKTMARYARYEVDREYIDAKVSESRPGLIEAGRSVFLRGRAVNDGSQIIAGERFRHEALAPGQTIQNVDAYRTRTRIDNGSLTQWFTKPCDDGNGTCRAHDPPERVENWAQSTLHPMEIAFIRERGVNLSDAAIQAHSQGGGTGGGKAGAAAQPAPKPNFERRPR
;
A
#
# COMPACT_ATOMS: atom_id res chain seq x y z
N MET A 1 -42.57 -25.07 -11.56
CA MET A 1 -42.01 -23.85 -12.19
C MET A 1 -40.77 -24.27 -12.98
N ASP A 2 -40.70 -23.80 -14.22
CA ASP A 2 -40.52 -24.68 -15.36
C ASP A 2 -39.11 -24.61 -16.00
N ARG A 3 -38.43 -25.76 -16.09
CA ARG A 3 -37.09 -25.93 -16.68
C ARG A 3 -37.05 -25.74 -18.21
N THR A 4 -38.22 -25.54 -18.84
CA THR A 4 -38.38 -25.39 -20.29
C THR A 4 -38.15 -23.95 -20.80
N GLN A 5 -38.13 -22.92 -19.94
CA GLN A 5 -37.83 -21.54 -20.36
C GLN A 5 -36.33 -21.27 -20.53
N SER A 6 -35.45 -21.93 -19.76
CA SER A 6 -34.00 -21.71 -19.82
C SER A 6 -33.36 -22.26 -21.11
N ARG A 7 -33.93 -23.32 -21.70
CA ARG A 7 -33.41 -23.90 -22.96
C ARG A 7 -33.77 -23.10 -24.21
N LYS A 8 -34.88 -22.34 -24.21
CA LYS A 8 -35.29 -21.51 -25.35
C LYS A 8 -34.45 -20.23 -25.50
N ALA A 9 -33.92 -19.68 -24.40
CA ALA A 9 -33.03 -18.51 -24.43
C ALA A 9 -31.62 -18.82 -24.97
N ALA A 10 -31.09 -20.02 -24.69
CA ALA A 10 -29.76 -20.43 -25.15
C ALA A 10 -29.71 -20.78 -26.66
N GLN A 11 -30.84 -21.11 -27.26
CA GLN A 11 -30.93 -21.51 -28.67
C GLN A 11 -31.18 -20.33 -29.61
N ALA A 12 -31.80 -19.25 -29.12
CA ALA A 12 -31.94 -17.98 -29.86
C ALA A 12 -30.59 -17.23 -30.01
N TYR A 13 -29.68 -17.37 -29.05
CA TYR A 13 -28.37 -16.71 -29.07
C TYR A 13 -27.38 -17.31 -30.09
N ARG A 14 -27.56 -18.57 -30.48
CA ARG A 14 -26.67 -19.26 -31.45
C ARG A 14 -27.04 -19.02 -32.90
N VAL A 15 -28.31 -18.74 -33.20
CA VAL A 15 -28.78 -18.45 -34.57
C VAL A 15 -28.50 -17.00 -34.99
N ALA A 16 -28.45 -16.06 -34.03
CA ALA A 16 -28.12 -14.65 -34.29
C ALA A 16 -26.64 -14.43 -34.67
N ILE A 17 -25.71 -15.24 -34.15
CA ILE A 17 -24.27 -15.12 -34.44
C ILE A 17 -23.92 -15.64 -35.84
N SER A 18 -24.66 -16.63 -36.36
CA SER A 18 -24.41 -17.18 -37.70
C SER A 18 -24.94 -16.30 -38.83
N ALA A 19 -26.02 -15.54 -38.61
CA ALA A 19 -26.55 -14.60 -39.61
C ALA A 19 -25.69 -13.33 -39.77
N ALA A 20 -25.01 -12.89 -38.70
CA ALA A 20 -24.08 -11.76 -38.76
C ALA A 20 -22.77 -12.09 -39.50
N MET A 21 -22.36 -13.37 -39.55
CA MET A 21 -21.12 -13.80 -40.21
C MET A 21 -21.24 -14.02 -41.72
N ILE A 22 -22.47 -14.17 -42.26
CA ILE A 22 -22.71 -14.39 -43.70
C ILE A 22 -23.08 -13.09 -44.44
N ALA A 23 -23.50 -12.04 -43.73
CA ALA A 23 -23.65 -10.69 -44.30
C ALA A 23 -22.30 -9.92 -44.39
N MET A 24 -21.23 -10.46 -43.82
CA MET A 24 -19.87 -9.89 -43.84
C MET A 24 -18.99 -10.55 -44.92
N ALA A 25 -19.57 -10.84 -46.09
CA ALA A 25 -18.86 -11.45 -47.22
C ALA A 25 -19.06 -10.70 -48.55
N CYS A 26 -19.66 -9.51 -48.58
CA CYS A 26 -19.79 -8.72 -49.80
C CYS A 26 -19.64 -7.21 -49.54
N ALA A 27 -18.46 -6.82 -49.09
CA ALA A 27 -17.95 -5.45 -49.19
C ALA A 27 -16.41 -5.48 -49.19
N ILE A 28 -15.82 -6.23 -50.10
CA ILE A 28 -14.42 -5.98 -50.50
C ILE A 28 -14.49 -4.74 -51.42
N GLY A 29 -14.74 -3.58 -50.81
CA GLY A 29 -14.40 -2.33 -51.46
C GLY A 29 -12.87 -2.29 -51.49
N ASP A 30 -12.31 -2.03 -52.66
CA ASP A 30 -10.88 -1.79 -52.83
C ASP A 30 -10.38 -0.82 -51.74
N ALA A 31 -9.65 -1.36 -50.76
CA ALA A 31 -8.86 -0.54 -49.85
C ALA A 31 -7.73 0.05 -50.68
N ARG A 32 -8.01 1.15 -51.39
CA ARG A 32 -6.98 2.00 -51.98
C ARG A 32 -6.05 2.37 -50.83
N ALA A 33 -4.82 1.86 -50.86
CA ALA A 33 -3.79 2.21 -49.89
C ALA A 33 -3.61 3.73 -49.94
N GLN A 34 -4.12 4.42 -48.93
CA GLN A 34 -4.01 5.87 -48.84
C GLN A 34 -2.53 6.22 -48.66
N ALA A 35 -2.04 7.19 -49.43
CA ALA A 35 -0.64 7.60 -49.35
C ALA A 35 -0.29 7.96 -47.89
N PRO A 36 0.88 7.53 -47.37
CA PRO A 36 1.21 7.68 -45.96
C PRO A 36 1.34 9.16 -45.56
N VAL A 37 1.73 10.04 -46.48
CA VAL A 37 1.88 11.47 -46.25
C VAL A 37 1.20 12.23 -47.38
N VAL A 38 0.29 13.13 -47.04
CA VAL A 38 -0.44 13.98 -47.99
C VAL A 38 -0.50 15.39 -47.42
N ALA A 39 0.14 16.35 -48.10
CA ALA A 39 0.11 17.75 -47.74
C ALA A 39 -1.33 18.29 -47.75
N ALA A 40 -1.66 19.18 -46.83
CA ALA A 40 -2.90 19.94 -46.88
C ALA A 40 -2.73 21.11 -47.86
N PRO A 41 -3.74 21.45 -48.68
CA PRO A 41 -3.67 22.64 -49.53
C PRO A 41 -3.49 23.91 -48.68
N GLY A 42 -2.58 24.80 -49.08
CA GLY A 42 -2.37 26.09 -48.42
C GLY A 42 -0.91 26.54 -48.38
N PRO A 43 -0.62 27.69 -47.75
CA PRO A 43 0.73 28.27 -47.67
C PRO A 43 1.72 27.42 -46.85
N HIS A 44 1.20 26.52 -46.00
CA HIS A 44 2.00 25.61 -45.17
C HIS A 44 2.09 24.19 -45.77
N ALA A 45 1.73 24.00 -47.04
CA ALA A 45 1.84 22.73 -47.73
C ALA A 45 3.32 22.40 -48.05
N PRO A 46 3.92 21.36 -47.45
CA PRO A 46 5.26 20.94 -47.86
C PRO A 46 5.24 20.20 -49.20
N THR A 47 6.40 20.12 -49.85
CA THR A 47 6.58 19.24 -51.00
C THR A 47 6.92 17.84 -50.51
N VAL A 48 6.18 16.83 -50.98
CA VAL A 48 6.41 15.43 -50.63
C VAL A 48 6.83 14.67 -51.87
N THR A 49 8.02 14.07 -51.82
CA THR A 49 8.51 13.15 -52.84
C THR A 49 8.66 11.76 -52.24
N ILE A 50 8.69 10.73 -53.08
CA ILE A 50 8.91 9.35 -52.65
C ILE A 50 10.19 8.86 -53.31
N ASP A 51 11.16 8.42 -52.50
CA ASP A 51 12.38 7.75 -52.97
C ASP A 51 12.47 6.36 -52.33
N ALA A 52 12.60 5.33 -53.16
CA ALA A 52 12.63 3.93 -52.75
C ALA A 52 11.58 3.55 -51.67
N HIS A 53 10.34 4.06 -51.81
CA HIS A 53 9.19 3.90 -50.89
C HIS A 53 9.25 4.68 -49.57
N THR A 54 10.33 5.43 -49.33
CA THR A 54 10.48 6.37 -48.21
C THR A 54 9.99 7.76 -48.62
N PRO A 55 9.02 8.36 -47.92
CA PRO A 55 8.66 9.75 -48.15
C PRO A 55 9.77 10.71 -47.71
N ILE A 56 10.14 11.63 -48.60
CA ILE A 56 11.02 12.76 -48.33
C ILE A 56 10.15 14.02 -48.36
N VAL A 57 10.09 14.72 -47.23
CA VAL A 57 9.31 15.93 -47.03
C VAL A 57 10.24 17.13 -47.06
N ASP A 58 10.20 17.90 -48.13
CA ASP A 58 10.80 19.23 -48.18
C ASP A 58 9.93 20.17 -47.36
N ILE A 59 10.35 20.39 -46.11
CA ILE A 59 9.65 21.26 -45.16
C ILE A 59 9.53 22.68 -45.71
N THR A 60 8.50 23.41 -45.28
CA THR A 60 8.30 24.81 -45.66
C THR A 60 9.38 25.71 -45.07
N ALA A 61 9.59 26.88 -45.68
CA ALA A 61 10.54 27.87 -45.19
C ALA A 61 10.24 28.22 -43.70
N PRO A 62 11.23 28.15 -42.80
CA PRO A 62 11.02 28.55 -41.42
C PRO A 62 10.77 30.06 -41.29
N THR A 63 10.04 30.42 -40.23
CA THR A 63 9.83 31.80 -39.79
C THR A 63 11.11 32.42 -39.23
N ALA A 64 11.10 33.71 -38.89
CA ALA A 64 12.27 34.38 -38.30
C ALA A 64 12.74 33.75 -36.97
N SER A 65 11.84 33.10 -36.22
CA SER A 65 12.19 32.35 -35.00
C SER A 65 12.67 30.92 -35.27
N GLY A 66 12.75 30.52 -36.54
CA GLY A 66 13.21 29.20 -36.95
C GLY A 66 12.14 28.10 -36.90
N VAL A 67 10.85 28.45 -36.94
CA VAL A 67 9.75 27.47 -36.92
C VAL A 67 9.29 27.20 -38.36
N SER A 68 9.42 25.96 -38.83
CA SER A 68 8.82 25.49 -40.09
C SER A 68 7.47 24.84 -39.78
N HIS A 69 6.38 25.42 -40.27
CA HIS A 69 5.03 24.90 -40.10
C HIS A 69 4.54 24.21 -41.36
N ASN A 70 4.24 22.93 -41.22
CA ASN A 70 3.88 22.01 -42.29
C ASN A 70 2.51 21.41 -42.00
N THR A 71 1.55 21.56 -42.92
CA THR A 71 0.18 21.09 -42.73
C THR A 71 -0.16 19.90 -43.64
N TYR A 72 -0.92 18.95 -43.10
CA TYR A 72 -1.23 17.67 -43.74
C TYR A 72 -2.70 17.31 -43.64
N THR A 73 -3.24 16.66 -44.67
CA THR A 73 -4.51 15.93 -44.57
C THR A 73 -4.28 14.52 -44.04
N THR A 74 -3.11 13.93 -44.29
CA THR A 74 -2.69 12.63 -43.78
C THR A 74 -1.21 12.67 -43.47
N PHE A 75 -0.80 12.23 -42.27
CA PHE A 75 0.61 12.15 -41.88
C PHE A 75 0.85 10.88 -41.07
N ASN A 76 1.48 9.90 -41.72
CA ASN A 76 1.88 8.62 -41.19
C ASN A 76 3.36 8.38 -41.51
N VAL A 77 4.06 7.67 -40.63
CA VAL A 77 5.41 7.17 -40.89
C VAL A 77 5.30 5.68 -41.17
N PRO A 78 5.49 5.22 -42.42
CA PRO A 78 5.42 3.80 -42.72
C PRO A 78 6.66 3.07 -42.16
N GLY A 79 6.66 1.73 -42.18
CA GLY A 79 7.76 0.92 -41.63
C GLY A 79 9.14 1.21 -42.23
N GLN A 80 9.18 1.61 -43.51
CA GLN A 80 10.41 2.03 -44.18
C GLN A 80 10.97 3.38 -43.68
N GLY A 81 10.15 4.20 -43.02
CA GLY A 81 10.52 5.48 -42.43
C GLY A 81 10.04 6.70 -43.22
N LEU A 82 10.46 7.88 -42.77
CA LEU A 82 10.17 9.20 -43.34
C LEU A 82 11.37 10.13 -43.11
N ILE A 83 11.71 10.93 -44.11
CA ILE A 83 12.77 11.95 -44.03
C ILE A 83 12.15 13.34 -44.04
N LEU A 84 12.46 14.15 -43.03
CA LEU A 84 12.19 15.58 -42.99
C LEU A 84 13.45 16.30 -43.52
N ASN A 85 13.36 16.89 -44.72
CA ASN A 85 14.51 17.53 -45.36
C ASN A 85 14.76 18.95 -44.84
N ASN A 86 15.63 19.07 -43.83
CA ASN A 86 16.10 20.33 -43.27
C ASN A 86 17.51 20.72 -43.78
N ALA A 87 17.87 20.27 -44.98
CA ALA A 87 19.20 20.44 -45.53
C ALA A 87 19.29 21.66 -46.45
N THR A 88 20.25 22.56 -46.19
CA THR A 88 20.58 23.71 -47.08
C THR A 88 21.63 23.37 -48.13
N ALA A 89 22.22 22.18 -48.05
CA ALA A 89 23.14 21.58 -49.01
C ALA A 89 22.79 20.10 -49.17
N ALA A 90 23.38 19.41 -50.15
CA ALA A 90 23.18 17.97 -50.31
C ALA A 90 23.55 17.23 -49.00
N ALA A 91 22.67 16.35 -48.56
CA ALA A 91 22.81 15.58 -47.32
C ALA A 91 22.55 14.09 -47.57
N HIS A 92 22.82 13.28 -46.55
CA HIS A 92 22.48 11.86 -46.53
C HIS A 92 21.66 11.55 -45.29
N ALA A 93 20.63 10.72 -45.44
CA ALA A 93 19.74 10.28 -44.38
C ALA A 93 19.37 8.81 -44.64
N ARG A 94 19.70 7.92 -43.69
CA ARG A 94 19.47 6.46 -43.77
C ARG A 94 19.77 5.79 -45.13
N GLY A 95 20.87 6.18 -45.77
CA GLY A 95 21.31 5.60 -47.05
C GLY A 95 20.64 6.21 -48.29
N HIS A 96 19.77 7.20 -48.11
CA HIS A 96 19.22 8.01 -49.18
C HIS A 96 20.09 9.25 -49.42
N ALA A 97 20.27 9.63 -50.69
CA ALA A 97 20.78 10.94 -51.06
C ALA A 97 19.64 11.95 -50.99
N VAL A 98 19.82 13.01 -50.19
CA VAL A 98 18.80 14.03 -49.96
C VAL A 98 19.30 15.34 -50.57
N PRO A 99 18.70 15.81 -51.68
CA PRO A 99 19.03 17.12 -52.27
C PRO A 99 18.77 18.26 -51.28
N PRO A 100 19.42 19.43 -51.45
CA PRO A 100 19.08 20.61 -50.65
C PRO A 100 17.61 20.97 -50.82
N ASN A 101 16.92 21.25 -49.71
CA ASN A 101 15.53 21.68 -49.72
C ASN A 101 15.44 23.11 -50.32
N PRO A 102 14.77 23.29 -51.49
CA PRO A 102 14.67 24.59 -52.14
C PRO A 102 14.00 25.68 -51.28
N ASN A 103 13.12 25.28 -50.36
CA ASN A 103 12.39 26.21 -49.48
C ASN A 103 13.31 26.89 -48.45
N LEU A 104 14.51 26.37 -48.22
CA LEU A 104 15.44 26.87 -47.19
C LEU A 104 16.49 27.84 -47.74
N ALA A 105 16.53 28.07 -49.06
CA ALA A 105 17.59 28.85 -49.72
C ALA A 105 17.70 30.30 -49.21
N GLY A 106 16.59 30.92 -48.78
CA GLY A 106 16.56 32.30 -48.28
C GLY A 106 16.44 32.45 -46.76
N SER A 107 16.06 31.40 -46.05
CA SER A 107 15.72 31.42 -44.62
C SER A 107 16.69 30.61 -43.74
N GLY A 108 17.46 29.69 -44.34
CA GLY A 108 18.30 28.74 -43.60
C GLY A 108 17.49 27.59 -43.01
N PRO A 109 18.12 26.70 -42.22
CA PRO A 109 17.46 25.54 -41.65
C PRO A 109 16.48 25.91 -40.53
N ALA A 110 15.42 25.11 -40.38
CA ALA A 110 14.51 25.19 -39.26
C ALA A 110 15.17 24.72 -37.95
N ARG A 111 14.79 25.33 -36.84
CA ARG A 111 15.09 24.89 -35.47
C ARG A 111 13.98 24.00 -34.91
N VAL A 112 12.74 24.24 -35.35
CA VAL A 112 11.56 23.45 -34.97
C VAL A 112 10.75 23.14 -36.22
N ILE A 113 10.43 21.87 -36.43
CA ILE A 113 9.60 21.39 -37.54
C ILE A 113 8.27 20.94 -36.96
N VAL A 114 7.21 21.69 -37.26
CA VAL A 114 5.84 21.38 -36.83
C VAL A 114 5.11 20.69 -37.95
N ASN A 115 4.66 19.47 -37.69
CA ASN A 115 3.84 18.67 -38.59
C ASN A 115 2.41 18.60 -38.04
N GLU A 116 1.51 19.42 -38.58
CA GLU A 116 0.13 19.52 -38.12
C GLU A 116 -0.84 18.81 -39.07
N VAL A 117 -1.64 17.90 -38.53
CA VAL A 117 -2.69 17.21 -39.29
C VAL A 117 -4.01 17.96 -39.14
N LEU A 118 -4.48 18.54 -40.26
CA LEU A 118 -5.79 19.20 -40.38
C LEU A 118 -6.90 18.22 -40.79
N GLY A 119 -6.53 17.04 -41.28
CA GLY A 119 -7.46 15.96 -41.62
C GLY A 119 -8.14 15.35 -40.39
N THR A 120 -8.97 14.33 -40.62
CA THR A 120 -9.78 13.67 -39.59
C THR A 120 -9.26 12.30 -39.16
N THR A 121 -8.17 11.83 -39.78
CA THR A 121 -7.61 10.50 -39.49
C THR A 121 -6.46 10.58 -38.48
N PRO A 122 -6.38 9.65 -37.51
CA PRO A 122 -5.23 9.53 -36.61
C PRO A 122 -3.93 9.23 -37.35
N SER A 123 -2.79 9.60 -36.75
CA SER A 123 -1.45 9.29 -37.28
C SER A 123 -0.96 7.92 -36.80
N GLN A 124 -0.40 7.13 -37.71
CA GLN A 124 0.34 5.89 -37.44
C GLN A 124 1.82 6.11 -37.71
N LEU A 125 2.66 5.98 -36.68
CA LEU A 125 4.10 6.13 -36.74
C LEU A 125 4.75 4.76 -36.51
N GLN A 126 5.20 4.11 -37.59
CA GLN A 126 5.62 2.70 -37.60
C GLN A 126 7.07 2.48 -38.01
N GLY A 127 7.83 3.57 -38.20
CA GLY A 127 9.21 3.51 -38.65
C GLY A 127 10.03 4.69 -38.15
N VAL A 128 11.22 4.84 -38.72
CA VAL A 128 12.15 5.91 -38.35
C VAL A 128 11.73 7.23 -39.00
N MET A 129 11.64 8.29 -38.22
CA MET A 129 11.56 9.67 -38.68
C MET A 129 12.92 10.34 -38.49
N GLU A 130 13.54 10.79 -39.60
CA GLU A 130 14.88 11.36 -39.58
C GLU A 130 14.87 12.79 -40.13
N VAL A 131 15.56 13.71 -39.45
CA VAL A 131 15.82 15.06 -39.97
C VAL A 131 17.12 15.03 -40.78
N ALA A 132 17.04 15.23 -42.09
CA ALA A 132 18.22 15.36 -42.94
C ALA A 132 18.82 16.78 -42.84
N GLY A 133 20.14 16.88 -42.79
CA GLY A 133 20.84 18.16 -42.67
C GLY A 133 20.92 18.65 -41.22
N ALA A 134 20.58 19.91 -40.99
CA ALA A 134 20.71 20.52 -39.66
C ALA A 134 19.71 19.89 -38.66
N GLN A 135 20.18 19.62 -37.44
CA GLN A 135 19.35 19.10 -36.35
C GLN A 135 18.20 20.07 -36.02
N ALA A 136 16.99 19.55 -35.81
CA ALA A 136 15.81 20.33 -35.41
C ALA A 136 14.91 19.56 -34.45
N ASP A 137 14.15 20.28 -33.62
CA ASP A 137 13.06 19.70 -32.85
C ASP A 137 11.92 19.27 -33.80
N VAL A 138 11.24 18.18 -33.47
CA VAL A 138 10.12 17.68 -34.28
C VAL A 138 8.86 17.63 -33.46
N VAL A 139 7.80 18.26 -33.98
CA VAL A 139 6.45 18.19 -33.43
C VAL A 139 5.55 17.45 -34.41
N VAL A 140 4.78 16.49 -33.91
CA VAL A 140 3.66 15.86 -34.63
C VAL A 140 2.38 16.17 -33.87
N ALA A 141 1.53 16.99 -34.46
CA ALA A 141 0.27 17.45 -33.88
C ALA A 141 -0.91 16.86 -34.64
N ASN A 142 -1.66 15.94 -34.02
CA ASN A 142 -2.86 15.36 -34.60
C ASN A 142 -3.96 15.19 -33.54
N PRO A 143 -4.98 16.07 -33.51
CA PRO A 143 -6.08 15.99 -32.55
C PRO A 143 -6.91 14.71 -32.61
N ASN A 144 -6.88 13.98 -33.74
CA ASN A 144 -7.60 12.73 -33.90
C ASN A 144 -6.90 11.56 -33.18
N GLY A 145 -5.64 11.72 -32.79
CA GLY A 145 -4.83 10.73 -32.09
C GLY A 145 -3.54 10.37 -32.83
N ILE A 146 -2.60 9.79 -32.09
CA ILE A 146 -1.29 9.34 -32.58
C ILE A 146 -1.00 7.95 -32.02
N THR A 147 -0.61 7.03 -32.89
CA THR A 147 -0.09 5.72 -32.49
C THR A 147 1.36 5.61 -32.91
N CYS A 148 2.27 5.47 -31.95
CA CYS A 148 3.65 5.04 -32.20
C CYS A 148 3.71 3.53 -32.02
N ALA A 149 4.06 2.81 -33.08
CA ALA A 149 4.24 1.36 -33.10
C ALA A 149 5.70 1.04 -33.50
N GLY A 150 6.60 1.00 -32.52
CA GLY A 150 8.03 0.82 -32.79
C GLY A 150 8.68 2.02 -33.50
N CYS A 151 8.16 3.24 -33.28
CA CYS A 151 8.68 4.43 -33.94
C CYS A 151 10.07 4.83 -33.40
N GLU A 152 10.88 5.44 -34.26
CA GLU A 152 12.21 5.93 -33.91
C GLU A 152 12.44 7.35 -34.44
N PHE A 153 13.17 8.18 -33.70
CA PHE A 153 13.51 9.55 -34.10
C PHE A 153 15.02 9.73 -34.18
N VAL A 154 15.51 10.30 -35.29
CA VAL A 154 16.93 10.48 -35.57
C VAL A 154 17.22 11.94 -35.93
N ASN A 155 18.35 12.45 -35.42
CA ASN A 155 18.78 13.84 -35.58
C ASN A 155 17.74 14.85 -35.06
N THR A 156 17.12 14.53 -33.93
CA THR A 156 16.08 15.33 -33.29
C THR A 156 16.33 15.41 -31.79
N PRO A 157 16.72 16.58 -31.23
CA PRO A 157 17.06 16.70 -29.82
C PRO A 157 15.80 16.74 -28.95
N ARG A 158 14.67 17.21 -29.47
CA ARG A 158 13.36 17.16 -28.80
C ARG A 158 12.26 16.67 -29.74
N VAL A 159 11.45 15.75 -29.24
CA VAL A 159 10.25 15.25 -29.93
C VAL A 159 9.03 15.62 -29.11
N VAL A 160 8.03 16.20 -29.77
CA VAL A 160 6.71 16.45 -29.18
C VAL A 160 5.68 15.67 -29.99
N LEU A 161 5.02 14.70 -29.38
CA LEU A 161 3.81 14.10 -29.93
C LEU A 161 2.62 14.70 -29.19
N THR A 162 1.69 15.32 -29.91
CA THR A 162 0.58 16.02 -29.29
C THR A 162 -0.75 15.79 -30.02
N THR A 163 -1.82 15.65 -29.25
CA THR A 163 -3.19 15.75 -29.79
C THR A 163 -3.78 17.15 -29.60
N GLY A 164 -2.96 18.09 -29.13
CA GLY A 164 -3.32 19.49 -29.08
C GLY A 164 -3.12 20.19 -30.42
N ARG A 165 -4.00 21.14 -30.71
CA ARG A 165 -3.78 22.05 -31.84
C ARG A 165 -2.74 23.12 -31.46
N PRO A 166 -1.72 23.36 -32.30
CA PRO A 166 -0.79 24.47 -32.09
C PRO A 166 -1.54 25.81 -32.21
N ASP A 167 -1.30 26.69 -31.24
CA ASP A 167 -1.70 28.09 -31.27
C ASP A 167 -0.43 28.93 -31.45
N PHE A 168 -0.23 29.46 -32.66
CA PHE A 168 0.92 30.28 -32.99
C PHE A 168 0.66 31.72 -32.50
N ALA A 169 1.49 32.20 -31.59
CA ALA A 169 1.37 33.55 -31.04
C ALA A 169 1.92 34.55 -32.08
N GLY A 170 1.08 34.94 -33.05
CA GLY A 170 1.55 35.54 -34.30
C GLY A 170 2.26 34.52 -35.19
N GLU A 171 2.60 34.89 -36.43
CA GLU A 171 3.25 33.96 -37.39
C GLU A 171 4.65 33.49 -36.95
N ASP A 172 5.23 34.10 -35.91
CA ASP A 172 6.65 33.92 -35.59
C ASP A 172 6.96 33.00 -34.40
N ALA A 173 6.01 32.57 -33.56
CA ALA A 173 6.37 31.78 -32.36
C ALA A 173 5.35 30.72 -31.94
N LEU A 174 5.87 29.57 -31.48
CA LEU A 174 5.07 28.52 -30.83
C LEU A 174 4.54 29.02 -29.48
N GLY A 175 3.24 29.32 -29.43
CA GLY A 175 2.57 29.84 -28.24
C GLY A 175 2.14 28.74 -27.28
N VAL A 176 0.99 28.12 -27.56
CA VAL A 176 0.34 27.13 -26.69
C VAL A 176 -0.21 25.99 -27.54
N TYR A 177 -0.04 24.74 -27.10
CA TYR A 177 -0.77 23.61 -27.66
C TYR A 177 -2.03 23.38 -26.85
N ARG A 178 -3.20 23.51 -27.49
CA ARG A 178 -4.51 23.31 -26.85
C ARG A 178 -4.96 21.86 -27.02
N VAL A 179 -4.77 21.07 -25.98
CA VAL A 179 -5.20 19.66 -25.89
C VAL A 179 -6.63 19.60 -25.38
N THR A 180 -7.54 19.07 -26.18
CA THR A 180 -8.96 18.91 -25.80
C THR A 180 -9.49 17.49 -26.00
N GLN A 181 -8.89 16.72 -26.91
CA GLN A 181 -9.31 15.37 -27.29
C GLN A 181 -8.11 14.54 -27.81
N GLY A 182 -8.39 13.32 -28.26
CA GLY A 182 -7.40 12.43 -28.88
C GLY A 182 -6.53 11.67 -27.88
N ALA A 183 -6.09 10.49 -28.28
CA ALA A 183 -5.18 9.66 -27.48
C ALA A 183 -3.83 9.49 -28.17
N ILE A 184 -2.77 9.41 -27.36
CA ILE A 184 -1.46 8.90 -27.78
C ILE A 184 -1.32 7.47 -27.27
N THR A 185 -1.02 6.54 -28.17
CA THR A 185 -0.70 5.15 -27.81
C THR A 185 0.70 4.82 -28.27
N VAL A 186 1.56 4.42 -27.33
CA VAL A 186 2.86 3.82 -27.63
C VAL A 186 2.71 2.32 -27.49
N ARG A 187 2.89 1.57 -28.58
CA ARG A 187 2.93 0.11 -28.62
C ARG A 187 4.20 -0.33 -29.32
N GLU A 188 4.71 -1.53 -29.05
CA GLU A 188 5.95 -2.05 -29.68
C GLU A 188 7.21 -1.17 -29.45
N GLY A 189 7.11 -0.18 -28.56
CA GLY A 189 8.18 0.71 -28.10
C GLY A 189 8.29 2.04 -28.85
N LEU A 190 9.05 2.95 -28.26
CA LEU A 190 9.47 4.23 -28.84
C LEU A 190 10.96 4.42 -28.51
N ARG A 191 11.78 4.59 -29.54
CA ARG A 191 13.22 4.85 -29.39
C ARG A 191 13.57 6.24 -29.89
N ALA A 192 14.40 6.97 -29.16
CA ALA A 192 14.90 8.25 -29.63
C ALA A 192 16.38 8.40 -29.24
N PRO A 193 17.30 7.70 -29.93
CA PRO A 193 18.72 7.76 -29.61
C PRO A 193 19.26 9.18 -29.82
N GLY A 194 19.79 9.81 -28.76
CA GLY A 194 20.37 11.16 -28.82
C GLY A 194 19.41 12.30 -28.48
N LEU A 195 18.16 11.98 -28.14
CA LEU A 195 17.16 12.93 -27.68
C LEU A 195 17.47 13.43 -26.26
N THR A 196 17.31 14.72 -26.04
CA THR A 196 17.41 15.35 -24.71
C THR A 196 16.06 15.39 -24.00
N ARG A 197 14.94 15.44 -24.73
CA ARG A 197 13.59 15.51 -24.14
C ARG A 197 12.50 14.98 -25.06
N LEU A 198 11.63 14.12 -24.51
CA LEU A 198 10.41 13.62 -25.13
C LEU A 198 9.21 14.24 -24.42
N ASP A 199 8.29 14.81 -25.19
CA ASP A 199 7.03 15.35 -24.71
C ASP A 199 5.86 14.61 -25.37
N LEU A 200 4.98 14.01 -24.56
CA LEU A 200 3.70 13.45 -25.01
C LEU A 200 2.56 14.25 -24.37
N TRP A 201 1.77 14.95 -25.18
CA TRP A 201 0.67 15.80 -24.70
C TRP A 201 -0.64 15.36 -25.32
N ALA A 202 -1.55 14.77 -24.54
CA ALA A 202 -2.80 14.27 -25.08
C ALA A 202 -3.95 14.31 -24.08
N ARG A 203 -5.18 14.09 -24.55
CA ARG A 203 -6.29 13.89 -23.62
C ARG A 203 -6.07 12.61 -22.79
N ARG A 204 -5.56 11.56 -23.44
CA ARG A 204 -5.19 10.28 -22.83
C ARG A 204 -3.87 9.77 -23.42
N ILE A 205 -3.03 9.18 -22.58
CA ILE A 205 -1.77 8.54 -22.98
C ILE A 205 -1.77 7.08 -22.51
N VAL A 206 -1.50 6.15 -23.43
CA VAL A 206 -1.35 4.73 -23.16
C VAL A 206 0.07 4.30 -23.55
N VAL A 207 0.78 3.68 -22.61
CA VAL A 207 2.13 3.15 -22.82
C VAL A 207 2.06 1.63 -22.70
N ASP A 208 1.97 0.97 -23.85
CA ASP A 208 1.92 -0.48 -24.07
C ASP A 208 3.16 -0.98 -24.84
N GLY A 209 4.27 -0.33 -24.58
CA GLY A 209 5.61 -0.64 -25.08
C GLY A 209 6.62 0.23 -24.35
N GLU A 210 7.90 -0.11 -24.43
CA GLU A 210 8.95 0.64 -23.73
C GLU A 210 9.25 1.98 -24.44
N ILE A 211 9.25 3.07 -23.67
CA ILE A 211 9.80 4.36 -24.07
C ILE A 211 11.24 4.42 -23.56
N GLU A 212 12.21 4.57 -24.47
CA GLU A 212 13.63 4.68 -24.12
C GLU A 212 14.25 5.97 -24.71
N THR A 213 14.61 6.91 -23.82
CA THR A 213 15.28 8.18 -24.19
C THR A 213 16.78 8.16 -23.86
N ARG A 214 17.30 7.05 -23.32
CA ARG A 214 18.67 6.89 -22.79
C ARG A 214 19.04 7.94 -21.74
N SER A 215 19.53 9.10 -22.18
CA SER A 215 19.99 10.21 -21.35
C SER A 215 18.98 11.37 -21.31
N GLY A 216 17.97 11.36 -22.16
CA GLY A 216 16.94 12.40 -22.23
C GLY A 216 15.82 12.24 -21.21
N GLU A 217 15.03 13.29 -21.06
CA GLU A 217 13.85 13.34 -20.20
C GLU A 217 12.59 12.82 -20.94
N ALA A 218 11.59 12.34 -20.20
CA ALA A 218 10.29 11.93 -20.74
C ALA A 218 9.15 12.56 -19.93
N TRP A 219 8.39 13.45 -20.58
CA TRP A 219 7.31 14.24 -19.97
C TRP A 219 5.98 13.88 -20.63
N LEU A 220 5.08 13.28 -19.86
CA LEU A 220 3.75 12.87 -20.29
C LEU A 220 2.72 13.75 -19.58
N VAL A 221 1.94 14.50 -20.35
CA VAL A 221 0.89 15.38 -19.84
C VAL A 221 -0.45 14.96 -20.45
N ALA A 222 -1.34 14.47 -19.58
CA ALA A 222 -2.68 14.04 -19.92
C ALA A 222 -3.76 15.02 -19.40
N GLY A 223 -4.87 15.12 -20.12
CA GLY A 223 -6.05 15.93 -19.77
C GLY A 223 -6.29 17.11 -20.71
N ALA A 224 -7.31 17.92 -20.43
CA ALA A 224 -7.55 19.17 -21.17
C ALA A 224 -6.59 20.26 -20.71
N ASN A 225 -5.62 20.60 -21.56
CA ASN A 225 -4.49 21.45 -21.19
C ASN A 225 -4.13 22.46 -22.28
N GLY A 226 -3.76 23.67 -21.87
CA GLY A 226 -2.91 24.55 -22.64
C GLY A 226 -1.47 24.28 -22.23
N VAL A 227 -0.66 23.74 -23.14
CA VAL A 227 0.75 23.40 -22.87
C VAL A 227 1.66 24.34 -23.64
N ARG A 228 2.52 25.08 -22.95
CA ARG A 228 3.50 25.98 -23.59
C ARG A 228 4.73 25.20 -24.06
N TYR A 229 5.17 25.45 -25.30
CA TYR A 229 6.36 24.80 -25.87
C TYR A 229 7.64 25.11 -25.07
N ASN A 230 7.84 26.37 -24.71
CA ASN A 230 9.02 26.89 -24.00
C ASN A 230 8.73 27.23 -22.53
N ALA A 231 7.99 26.38 -21.82
CA ALA A 231 7.72 26.60 -20.41
C ALA A 231 9.02 26.87 -19.61
N PRO A 232 9.13 27.98 -18.86
CA PRO A 232 10.36 28.32 -18.16
C PRO A 232 10.68 27.26 -17.10
N THR A 233 11.85 26.63 -17.22
CA THR A 233 12.39 25.63 -16.28
C THR A 233 12.96 26.24 -14.99
N THR A 234 12.96 27.57 -14.84
CA THR A 234 13.82 28.31 -13.89
C THR A 234 13.20 28.68 -12.54
N SER A 235 11.98 28.27 -12.21
CA SER A 235 11.47 28.56 -10.86
C SER A 235 11.82 27.44 -9.87
N ARG A 236 12.68 27.78 -8.91
CA ARG A 236 13.07 26.99 -7.71
C ARG A 236 11.87 26.61 -6.81
N ARG A 237 10.64 26.99 -7.19
CA ARG A 237 9.37 26.48 -6.67
C ARG A 237 8.79 25.52 -7.71
N GLU A 238 8.95 24.21 -7.48
CA GLU A 238 8.29 23.12 -8.22
C GLU A 238 8.13 23.35 -9.73
N SER A 239 9.15 23.01 -10.53
CA SER A 239 9.13 22.95 -12.00
C SER A 239 7.75 22.54 -12.54
N GLN A 240 6.94 23.50 -12.97
CA GLN A 240 5.66 23.22 -13.61
C GLN A 240 5.96 22.93 -15.06
N SER A 241 5.37 21.86 -15.60
CA SER A 241 5.52 21.43 -17.00
C SER A 241 5.01 22.44 -18.04
N GLY A 242 4.71 23.69 -17.64
CA GLY A 242 4.01 24.70 -18.42
C GLY A 242 2.58 24.32 -18.80
N ALA A 243 2.08 23.18 -18.32
CA ALA A 243 0.71 22.74 -18.52
C ALA A 243 -0.22 23.49 -17.56
N THR A 244 -1.10 24.29 -18.13
CA THR A 244 -2.22 24.91 -17.42
C THR A 244 -3.49 24.20 -17.85
N ARG A 245 -4.33 23.78 -16.88
CA ARG A 245 -5.64 23.24 -17.22
C ARG A 245 -6.39 24.25 -18.06
N ILE A 246 -7.08 23.79 -19.10
CA ILE A 246 -8.14 24.59 -19.73
C ILE A 246 -9.36 24.44 -18.82
N ALA A 247 -9.32 25.05 -17.64
CA ALA A 247 -10.44 25.09 -16.73
C ALA A 247 -11.25 26.36 -17.00
N SER A 248 -12.57 26.26 -16.89
CA SER A 248 -13.41 27.43 -16.59
C SER A 248 -13.18 27.78 -15.12
N GLU A 249 -12.57 28.92 -14.84
CA GLU A 249 -12.08 29.28 -13.50
C GLU A 249 -13.20 29.54 -12.46
N ASP A 250 -14.47 29.55 -12.86
CA ASP A 250 -15.63 29.94 -12.05
C ASP A 250 -16.68 28.83 -11.82
N LEU A 251 -16.25 27.61 -11.47
CA LEU A 251 -17.19 26.50 -11.19
C LEU A 251 -17.41 26.25 -9.69
N THR A 252 -18.67 26.04 -9.30
CA THR A 252 -19.08 25.53 -7.98
C THR A 252 -18.62 24.08 -7.76
N ASP A 253 -18.64 23.60 -6.51
CA ASP A 253 -18.20 22.22 -6.20
C ASP A 253 -19.08 21.14 -6.87
N GLU A 254 -20.35 21.43 -7.11
CA GLU A 254 -21.27 20.55 -7.84
C GLU A 254 -20.93 20.52 -9.34
N GLU A 255 -20.64 21.66 -9.95
CA GLU A 255 -20.22 21.77 -11.34
C GLU A 255 -18.85 21.12 -11.57
N ARG A 256 -17.92 21.24 -10.61
CA ARG A 256 -16.63 20.51 -10.64
C ARG A 256 -16.81 19.00 -10.59
N ALA A 257 -17.80 18.50 -9.84
CA ALA A 257 -18.09 17.06 -9.79
C ALA A 257 -18.67 16.55 -11.12
N VAL A 258 -19.50 17.35 -11.79
CA VAL A 258 -20.01 17.07 -13.14
C VAL A 258 -18.87 17.09 -14.16
N GLU A 259 -18.01 18.12 -14.15
CA GLU A 259 -16.85 18.21 -15.03
C GLU A 259 -15.88 17.03 -14.82
N ALA A 260 -15.63 16.64 -13.57
CA ALA A 260 -14.82 15.46 -13.25
C ALA A 260 -15.45 14.17 -13.81
N ALA A 261 -16.78 14.01 -13.69
CA ALA A 261 -17.49 12.85 -14.24
C ALA A 261 -17.43 12.81 -15.78
N GLU A 262 -17.63 13.95 -16.45
CA GLU A 262 -17.45 14.07 -17.90
C GLU A 262 -16.02 13.82 -18.33
N ALA A 263 -15.05 14.31 -17.55
CA ALA A 263 -13.64 14.14 -17.84
C ALA A 263 -13.22 12.66 -17.74
N VAL A 264 -13.70 11.95 -16.72
CA VAL A 264 -13.58 10.49 -16.62
C VAL A 264 -14.29 9.78 -17.77
N GLY A 265 -15.44 10.29 -18.24
CA GLY A 265 -16.12 9.77 -19.43
C GLY A 265 -15.30 9.91 -20.73
N ARG A 266 -14.61 11.04 -20.91
CA ARG A 266 -13.81 11.34 -22.12
C ARG A 266 -12.39 10.76 -22.11
N ALA A 267 -11.69 10.81 -20.98
CA ALA A 267 -10.32 10.34 -20.82
C ALA A 267 -10.24 8.88 -20.32
N GLY A 268 -11.34 8.35 -19.78
CA GLY A 268 -11.35 7.13 -18.97
C GLY A 268 -10.83 7.38 -17.55
N ARG A 269 -10.85 6.34 -16.72
CA ARG A 269 -10.37 6.41 -15.31
C ARG A 269 -8.89 6.82 -15.18
N TRP A 270 -8.10 6.59 -16.22
CA TRP A 270 -6.66 6.80 -16.26
C TRP A 270 -6.31 7.70 -17.43
N GLY A 271 -5.77 8.88 -17.14
CA GLY A 271 -5.27 9.81 -18.15
C GLY A 271 -3.93 9.38 -18.68
N ILE A 272 -3.12 8.75 -17.81
CA ILE A 272 -1.88 8.05 -18.17
C ILE A 272 -2.00 6.61 -17.70
N ASP A 273 -1.80 5.68 -18.62
CA ASP A 273 -1.97 4.24 -18.38
C ASP A 273 -0.77 3.48 -18.94
N VAL A 274 0.10 3.00 -18.04
CA VAL A 274 1.27 2.18 -18.40
C VAL A 274 0.90 0.72 -18.20
N ALA A 275 0.82 -0.02 -19.30
CA ALA A 275 0.47 -1.44 -19.32
C ALA A 275 1.61 -2.31 -18.78
N GLU A 276 1.33 -3.60 -18.57
CA GLU A 276 2.29 -4.55 -17.97
C GLU A 276 3.54 -4.78 -18.84
N MET A 277 3.39 -4.72 -20.17
CA MET A 277 4.51 -4.76 -21.12
C MET A 277 5.09 -3.37 -21.42
N GLY A 278 4.49 -2.32 -20.85
CA GLY A 278 4.93 -0.94 -21.01
C GLY A 278 6.05 -0.59 -20.04
N GLY A 279 6.79 0.47 -20.38
CA GLY A 279 7.79 1.03 -19.49
C GLY A 279 8.29 2.38 -19.96
N ILE A 280 8.88 3.14 -19.05
CA ILE A 280 9.51 4.42 -19.36
C ILE A 280 10.89 4.42 -18.71
N PHE A 281 11.92 4.56 -19.55
CA PHE A 281 13.32 4.56 -19.18
C PHE A 281 13.97 5.85 -19.65
N ALA A 282 14.21 6.77 -18.71
CA ALA A 282 14.68 8.12 -18.97
C ALA A 282 15.60 8.63 -17.85
N SER A 283 16.27 9.76 -18.06
CA SER A 283 17.03 10.42 -16.99
C SER A 283 16.09 11.11 -15.98
N HIS A 284 14.97 11.64 -16.47
CA HIS A 284 13.89 12.24 -15.70
C HIS A 284 12.55 11.83 -16.29
N ILE A 285 11.59 11.46 -15.43
CA ILE A 285 10.22 11.12 -15.83
C ILE A 285 9.26 12.07 -15.13
N GLU A 286 8.39 12.72 -15.89
CA GLU A 286 7.27 13.51 -15.38
C GLU A 286 5.95 12.99 -15.95
N LEU A 287 5.04 12.56 -15.06
CA LEU A 287 3.69 12.10 -15.41
C LEU A 287 2.67 13.03 -14.77
N ILE A 288 1.90 13.76 -15.57
CA ILE A 288 0.90 14.70 -15.08
C ILE A 288 -0.46 14.36 -15.69
N ALA A 289 -1.44 14.06 -14.85
CA ALA A 289 -2.84 13.96 -15.24
C ALA A 289 -3.61 15.13 -14.63
N THR A 290 -4.09 16.04 -15.48
CA THR A 290 -4.72 17.29 -15.03
C THR A 290 -6.24 17.22 -14.99
N ASP A 291 -6.92 16.30 -15.65
CA ASP A 291 -8.37 16.23 -15.53
C ASP A 291 -8.77 15.85 -14.09
N ALA A 292 -9.78 16.54 -13.53
CA ALA A 292 -10.27 16.26 -12.19
C ALA A 292 -10.74 14.81 -12.06
N GLY A 293 -10.25 14.10 -11.03
CA GLY A 293 -10.58 12.70 -10.77
C GLY A 293 -9.90 11.67 -11.69
N VAL A 294 -9.23 12.10 -12.77
CA VAL A 294 -8.53 11.22 -13.71
C VAL A 294 -7.15 10.86 -13.15
N GLY A 295 -6.89 9.56 -13.02
CA GLY A 295 -5.70 9.02 -12.36
C GLY A 295 -4.51 8.71 -13.28
N VAL A 296 -3.46 8.19 -12.66
CA VAL A 296 -2.30 7.57 -13.31
C VAL A 296 -2.23 6.10 -12.88
N ARG A 297 -2.14 5.17 -13.83
CA ARG A 297 -1.95 3.75 -13.56
C ARG A 297 -0.59 3.28 -14.08
N ASN A 298 0.12 2.54 -13.25
CA ASN A 298 1.36 1.86 -13.62
C ASN A 298 1.26 0.36 -13.32
N LEU A 299 1.27 -0.45 -14.37
CA LEU A 299 1.41 -1.91 -14.30
C LEU A 299 2.79 -2.37 -14.77
N GLY A 300 3.53 -1.50 -15.47
CA GLY A 300 4.85 -1.77 -16.05
C GLY A 300 6.01 -1.23 -15.21
N HIS A 301 7.04 -0.70 -15.85
CA HIS A 301 8.25 -0.20 -15.18
C HIS A 301 8.55 1.27 -15.51
N LEU A 302 8.52 2.13 -14.50
CA LEU A 302 9.02 3.50 -14.56
C LEU A 302 10.39 3.55 -13.89
N ALA A 303 11.42 3.83 -14.67
CA ALA A 303 12.80 3.87 -14.19
C ALA A 303 13.47 5.18 -14.62
N ALA A 304 13.64 6.10 -13.66
CA ALA A 304 14.52 7.25 -13.87
C ALA A 304 15.92 6.86 -13.41
N ALA A 305 16.78 6.50 -14.37
CA ALA A 305 18.08 5.87 -14.12
C ALA A 305 19.05 6.17 -15.26
N GLN A 306 20.35 6.25 -14.96
CA GLN A 306 21.33 6.06 -16.03
C GLN A 306 21.17 4.64 -16.58
N ARG A 307 20.87 4.54 -17.87
CA ARG A 307 20.97 3.26 -18.57
C ARG A 307 22.45 2.86 -18.56
N LYS A 308 22.68 1.58 -18.27
CA LYS A 308 23.97 0.90 -18.41
C LYS A 308 24.58 1.25 -19.79
N ASP A 309 25.71 1.94 -19.81
CA ASP A 309 26.53 1.99 -21.02
C ASP A 309 27.29 0.66 -21.16
N ASP A 310 27.91 0.44 -22.32
CA ASP A 310 28.64 -0.80 -22.62
C ASP A 310 29.92 -0.97 -21.76
N ARG A 311 30.24 -0.02 -20.87
CA ARG A 311 31.49 0.06 -20.08
C ARG A 311 31.28 -0.08 -18.56
N GLY A 312 30.05 -0.14 -18.07
CA GLY A 312 29.73 -0.39 -16.66
C GLY A 312 28.98 0.76 -15.99
N LEU A 313 28.65 0.60 -14.71
CA LEU A 313 27.94 1.62 -13.93
C LEU A 313 28.87 2.83 -13.73
N SER A 314 28.64 3.93 -14.45
CA SER A 314 29.22 5.22 -14.09
C SER A 314 28.38 5.88 -12.99
N GLU A 315 28.99 6.77 -12.20
CA GLU A 315 28.24 7.51 -11.18
C GLU A 315 27.15 8.37 -11.86
N PRO A 316 25.90 8.34 -11.37
CA PRO A 316 24.81 9.11 -11.97
C PRO A 316 25.08 10.61 -11.82
N ALA A 317 25.03 11.33 -12.95
CA ALA A 317 25.21 12.78 -12.97
C ALA A 317 24.17 13.53 -12.09
N PRO A 318 24.49 14.74 -11.57
CA PRO A 318 23.70 15.44 -10.56
C PRO A 318 22.26 15.86 -10.94
N ASP A 319 21.79 15.59 -12.15
CA ASP A 319 20.39 15.86 -12.56
C ASP A 319 19.60 14.60 -12.93
N TYR A 320 20.22 13.42 -12.85
CA TYR A 320 19.59 12.15 -13.21
C TYR A 320 18.80 11.55 -12.06
N GLY A 321 17.84 10.71 -12.41
CA GLY A 321 17.16 9.84 -11.47
C GLY A 321 16.01 10.48 -10.73
N ARG A 322 15.30 11.41 -11.37
CA ARG A 322 14.11 12.07 -10.80
C ARG A 322 12.83 11.52 -11.40
N ILE A 323 11.85 11.17 -10.57
CA ILE A 323 10.47 10.88 -11.01
C ILE A 323 9.51 11.85 -10.34
N ARG A 324 8.62 12.47 -11.11
CA ARG A 324 7.47 13.20 -10.60
C ARG A 324 6.18 12.64 -11.17
N VAL A 325 5.21 12.36 -10.30
CA VAL A 325 3.85 12.01 -10.69
C VAL A 325 2.90 12.98 -10.02
N MET A 326 1.99 13.59 -10.79
CA MET A 326 0.99 14.52 -10.29
C MET A 326 -0.38 14.19 -10.90
N THR A 327 -1.36 13.93 -10.05
CA THR A 327 -2.76 13.72 -10.43
C THR A 327 -3.68 14.17 -9.31
N ASP A 328 -4.86 14.69 -9.64
CA ASP A 328 -5.91 14.90 -8.63
C ASP A 328 -6.75 13.62 -8.41
N GLY A 329 -6.67 12.69 -9.36
CA GLY A 329 -7.27 11.38 -9.26
C GLY A 329 -6.40 10.40 -8.48
N ARG A 330 -6.51 9.14 -8.85
CA ARG A 330 -5.82 8.04 -8.17
C ARG A 330 -4.47 7.73 -8.82
N LEU A 331 -3.43 7.52 -8.02
CA LEU A 331 -2.21 6.81 -8.43
C LEU A 331 -2.35 5.32 -8.10
N ASP A 332 -2.39 4.47 -9.12
CA ASP A 332 -2.56 3.02 -8.97
C ASP A 332 -1.31 2.29 -9.49
N ASN A 333 -0.48 1.80 -8.58
CA ASN A 333 0.75 1.11 -8.91
C ASN A 333 0.64 -0.38 -8.60
N ASP A 334 0.77 -1.23 -9.60
CA ASP A 334 1.01 -2.69 -9.45
C ASP A 334 2.27 -3.13 -10.20
N GLY A 335 3.01 -2.16 -10.77
CA GLY A 335 4.31 -2.36 -11.40
C GLY A 335 5.46 -1.80 -10.54
N ARG A 336 6.49 -1.27 -11.18
CA ARG A 336 7.68 -0.70 -10.52
C ARG A 336 7.79 0.79 -10.82
N ILE A 337 7.99 1.60 -9.80
CA ILE A 337 8.35 3.02 -9.89
C ILE A 337 9.66 3.17 -9.13
N VAL A 338 10.75 3.42 -9.86
CA VAL A 338 12.09 3.45 -9.29
C VAL A 338 12.83 4.69 -9.76
N ALA A 339 13.29 5.48 -8.80
CA ALA A 339 14.10 6.67 -9.05
C ALA A 339 15.44 6.50 -8.35
N TRP A 340 16.55 6.79 -9.03
CA TRP A 340 17.86 6.75 -8.34
C TRP A 340 18.03 7.85 -7.30
N ARG A 341 17.29 8.96 -7.42
CA ARG A 341 17.38 10.12 -6.54
C ARG A 341 16.02 10.50 -5.99
N ASN A 342 15.47 11.61 -6.48
CA ASN A 342 14.27 12.21 -5.90
C ASN A 342 13.02 11.68 -6.59
N MET A 343 12.08 11.20 -5.80
CA MET A 343 10.76 10.83 -6.27
C MET A 343 9.70 11.66 -5.54
N ARG A 344 8.86 12.36 -6.29
CA ARG A 344 7.69 13.08 -5.76
C ARG A 344 6.42 12.54 -6.39
N LEU A 345 5.61 11.86 -5.59
CA LEU A 345 4.34 11.32 -6.00
C LEU A 345 3.23 12.12 -5.33
N THR A 346 2.34 12.69 -6.12
CA THR A 346 1.16 13.38 -5.62
C THR A 346 -0.10 12.92 -6.29
N ALA A 347 -1.10 12.57 -5.46
CA ALA A 347 -2.38 12.05 -5.89
C ALA A 347 -3.52 12.52 -4.97
N GLY A 348 -4.78 12.39 -5.42
CA GLY A 348 -5.93 12.43 -4.52
C GLY A 348 -5.98 11.19 -3.62
N THR A 349 -5.81 10.01 -4.22
CA THR A 349 -5.64 8.73 -3.51
C THR A 349 -4.51 7.94 -4.14
N ALA A 350 -3.87 7.05 -3.38
CA ALA A 350 -2.85 6.15 -3.91
C ALA A 350 -3.03 4.72 -3.43
N TRP A 351 -2.77 3.76 -4.32
CA TRP A 351 -2.70 2.35 -3.94
C TRP A 351 -1.47 1.72 -4.60
N ASN A 352 -0.51 1.32 -3.77
CA ASN A 352 0.58 0.45 -4.15
C ASN A 352 0.16 -1.01 -3.89
N ARG A 353 -0.29 -1.70 -4.94
CA ARG A 353 -0.83 -3.06 -4.89
C ARG A 353 0.26 -4.10 -4.61
N GLY A 354 -0.15 -5.36 -4.46
CA GLY A 354 0.73 -6.44 -4.02
C GLY A 354 1.97 -6.73 -4.88
N ARG A 355 2.01 -6.38 -6.18
CA ARG A 355 3.26 -6.43 -6.98
C ARG A 355 3.99 -5.09 -7.04
N GLY A 356 3.31 -4.03 -6.59
CA GLY A 356 3.76 -2.66 -6.62
C GLY A 356 5.07 -2.45 -5.85
N VAL A 357 6.06 -1.88 -6.53
CA VAL A 357 7.30 -1.39 -5.92
C VAL A 357 7.42 0.11 -6.16
N VAL A 358 7.66 0.85 -5.09
CA VAL A 358 8.04 2.27 -5.12
C VAL A 358 9.36 2.38 -4.35
N ASP A 359 10.47 2.73 -5.01
CA ASP A 359 11.78 2.91 -4.35
C ASP A 359 12.51 4.15 -4.89
N ALA A 360 13.07 4.96 -4.00
CA ALA A 360 13.85 6.13 -4.33
C ALA A 360 14.99 6.37 -3.33
N ALA A 361 15.99 7.20 -3.65
CA ALA A 361 16.85 7.72 -2.58
C ALA A 361 16.05 8.63 -1.64
N GLU A 362 15.38 9.63 -2.21
CA GLU A 362 14.52 10.57 -1.49
C GLU A 362 13.09 10.40 -1.99
N LEU A 363 12.24 9.74 -1.20
CA LEU A 363 10.83 9.55 -1.54
C LEU A 363 9.94 10.53 -0.78
N ILE A 364 9.22 11.33 -1.56
CA ILE A 364 8.09 12.15 -1.12
C ILE A 364 6.82 11.57 -1.72
N PHE A 365 5.99 10.94 -0.89
CA PHE A 365 4.67 10.44 -1.29
C PHE A 365 3.59 11.23 -0.56
N ASP A 366 3.00 12.21 -1.24
CA ASP A 366 2.13 13.22 -0.66
C ASP A 366 0.76 13.15 -1.30
N VAL A 367 -0.20 12.58 -0.60
CA VAL A 367 -1.52 12.23 -1.12
C VAL A 367 -2.57 12.95 -0.30
N LYS A 368 -3.66 13.39 -0.92
CA LYS A 368 -4.72 14.11 -0.21
C LYS A 368 -5.43 13.21 0.81
N ASP A 369 -6.02 12.11 0.35
CA ASP A 369 -6.95 11.33 1.16
C ASP A 369 -6.29 10.08 1.76
N SER A 370 -5.82 9.15 0.93
CA SER A 370 -5.30 7.86 1.45
C SER A 370 -4.18 7.25 0.63
N ILE A 371 -3.20 6.68 1.34
CA ILE A 371 -2.18 5.78 0.80
C ILE A 371 -2.49 4.38 1.30
N ALA A 372 -2.88 3.48 0.39
CA ALA A 372 -2.99 2.05 0.65
C ALA A 372 -1.75 1.33 0.12
N ASN A 373 -1.10 0.52 0.95
CA ASN A 373 0.05 -0.28 0.56
C ASN A 373 -0.17 -1.77 0.85
N GLU A 374 0.01 -2.59 -0.19
CA GLU A 374 0.05 -4.05 -0.13
C GLU A 374 1.36 -4.60 -0.70
N GLY A 375 2.13 -3.76 -1.40
CA GLY A 375 3.44 -4.07 -1.97
C GLY A 375 4.58 -3.48 -1.15
N GLN A 376 5.62 -3.00 -1.84
CA GLN A 376 6.80 -2.39 -1.22
C GLN A 376 6.86 -0.88 -1.51
N ILE A 377 7.02 -0.09 -0.44
CA ILE A 377 7.40 1.32 -0.50
C ILE A 377 8.74 1.45 0.23
N GLY A 378 9.74 2.01 -0.43
CA GLY A 378 11.12 1.99 0.01
C GLY A 378 11.87 3.29 -0.29
N GLY A 379 12.93 3.55 0.47
CA GLY A 379 13.93 4.52 0.06
C GLY A 379 15.07 4.72 1.05
N PHE A 380 15.98 5.65 0.78
CA PHE A 380 16.91 6.08 1.83
C PHE A 380 16.15 6.90 2.87
N ASN A 381 15.59 8.03 2.45
CA ASN A 381 14.62 8.80 3.21
C ASN A 381 13.25 8.63 2.58
N VAL A 382 12.26 8.33 3.42
CA VAL A 382 10.87 8.14 3.01
C VAL A 382 9.98 9.02 3.85
N VAL A 383 9.14 9.80 3.17
CA VAL A 383 8.11 10.60 3.82
C VAL A 383 6.77 10.34 3.12
N LEU A 384 5.83 9.83 3.91
CA LEU A 384 4.44 9.61 3.49
C LEU A 384 3.55 10.65 4.15
N GLY A 385 2.76 11.36 3.36
CA GLY A 385 1.75 12.32 3.83
C GLY A 385 0.38 11.95 3.26
N ALA A 386 -0.62 11.77 4.13
CA ALA A 386 -2.02 11.57 3.73
C ALA A 386 -2.97 11.82 4.90
N ASP A 387 -4.28 11.93 4.68
CA ASP A 387 -5.21 11.80 5.81
C ASP A 387 -5.15 10.39 6.40
N GLU A 388 -5.06 9.37 5.56
CA GLU A 388 -4.92 7.97 5.98
C GLU A 388 -3.74 7.27 5.34
N VAL A 389 -2.92 6.61 6.14
CA VAL A 389 -1.89 5.68 5.65
C VAL A 389 -2.21 4.30 6.16
N ALA A 390 -2.42 3.38 5.22
CA ALA A 390 -2.84 2.04 5.55
C ALA A 390 -1.96 1.00 4.86
N ASN A 391 -1.26 0.22 5.69
CA ASN A 391 -0.34 -0.81 5.27
C ASN A 391 -0.97 -2.18 5.58
N TYR A 392 -1.37 -2.89 4.53
CA TYR A 392 -2.14 -4.12 4.62
C TYR A 392 -1.41 -5.31 4.03
N ARG A 393 -1.93 -6.50 4.34
CA ARG A 393 -1.55 -7.74 3.67
C ARG A 393 -2.41 -7.97 2.43
N ARG A 394 -1.82 -8.52 1.37
CA ARG A 394 -2.53 -8.88 0.13
C ARG A 394 -3.71 -9.79 0.43
N THR A 395 -4.91 -9.38 0.04
CA THR A 395 -6.09 -10.25 -0.01
C THR A 395 -6.24 -10.76 -1.44
N VAL A 396 -5.90 -12.02 -1.72
CA VAL A 396 -6.18 -12.60 -3.04
C VAL A 396 -7.64 -13.03 -3.09
N LYS A 397 -8.43 -12.42 -3.97
CA LYS A 397 -9.37 -13.17 -4.81
C LYS A 397 -9.14 -12.77 -6.27
N PRO A 398 -8.89 -13.71 -7.20
CA PRO A 398 -8.96 -13.44 -8.63
C PRO A 398 -10.44 -13.35 -9.05
N TRP A 399 -10.79 -12.23 -9.69
CA TRP A 399 -11.87 -12.02 -10.67
C TRP A 399 -13.26 -12.69 -10.48
N SER A 400 -14.27 -11.91 -10.07
CA SER A 400 -15.40 -11.46 -10.92
C SER A 400 -16.57 -10.86 -10.10
N ALA A 401 -16.97 -9.63 -10.49
CA ALA A 401 -18.26 -8.95 -10.21
C ALA A 401 -18.49 -8.32 -8.80
N PRO A 402 -19.48 -7.42 -8.66
CA PRO A 402 -19.31 -5.97 -8.59
C PRO A 402 -19.39 -5.41 -7.16
N GLU A 403 -18.85 -4.21 -6.99
CA GLU A 403 -18.93 -3.40 -5.77
C GLU A 403 -20.36 -3.33 -5.20
N ARG A 404 -20.50 -3.62 -3.90
CA ARG A 404 -21.27 -2.85 -2.91
C ARG A 404 -21.47 -3.68 -1.65
N THR A 405 -20.59 -3.52 -0.65
CA THR A 405 -21.02 -3.37 0.76
C THR A 405 -19.84 -2.95 1.65
N ARG A 406 -20.04 -1.87 2.41
CA ARG A 406 -19.24 -1.49 3.57
C ARG A 406 -19.44 -2.56 4.65
N GLY A 407 -18.36 -3.09 5.21
CA GLY A 407 -18.38 -3.84 6.47
C GLY A 407 -17.79 -5.25 6.39
N SER A 408 -16.78 -5.47 7.23
CA SER A 408 -16.24 -6.77 7.67
C SER A 408 -15.41 -7.59 6.68
N TRP A 409 -14.09 -7.40 6.72
CA TRP A 409 -13.10 -8.25 6.06
C TRP A 409 -12.51 -9.27 7.05
N HIS A 410 -12.97 -10.52 6.97
CA HIS A 410 -12.21 -11.68 7.48
C HIS A 410 -11.53 -12.37 6.28
N ALA A 411 -10.19 -12.51 6.32
CA ALA A 411 -9.41 -13.07 5.23
C ALA A 411 -8.33 -14.08 5.70
N SER A 412 -8.02 -15.03 4.82
CA SER A 412 -7.06 -16.14 5.01
C SER A 412 -5.61 -15.76 4.59
N TYR A 413 -4.63 -16.54 5.05
CA TYR A 413 -3.22 -16.16 5.27
C TYR A 413 -2.25 -16.79 4.25
N ASP A 414 -1.41 -15.97 3.59
CA ASP A 414 -0.17 -16.41 2.91
C ASP A 414 1.03 -15.57 3.39
N ALA A 415 2.05 -16.20 3.99
CA ALA A 415 3.01 -15.57 4.92
C ALA A 415 4.01 -14.60 4.26
N ASP A 416 4.14 -14.61 2.93
CA ASP A 416 5.25 -13.95 2.22
C ASP A 416 4.88 -12.63 1.52
N LYS A 417 3.62 -12.18 1.56
CA LYS A 417 3.16 -10.98 0.82
C LYS A 417 2.34 -10.02 1.67
N SER A 418 3.02 -9.36 2.60
CA SER A 418 2.47 -8.25 3.38
C SER A 418 3.05 -6.91 2.92
N GLY A 419 2.27 -5.84 3.03
CA GLY A 419 2.72 -4.49 2.75
C GLY A 419 3.95 -4.13 3.58
N ARG A 420 4.99 -3.65 2.90
CA ARG A 420 6.25 -3.20 3.49
C ARG A 420 6.48 -1.73 3.20
N ILE A 421 6.80 -0.97 4.24
CA ILE A 421 7.27 0.40 4.17
C ILE A 421 8.64 0.44 4.86
N ASP A 422 9.71 0.59 4.10
CA ASP A 422 11.09 0.50 4.60
C ASP A 422 11.87 1.80 4.29
N ALA A 423 12.68 2.30 5.23
CA ALA A 423 13.65 3.38 4.97
C ALA A 423 15.05 3.03 5.48
N ARG A 424 16.10 3.45 4.75
CA ARG A 424 17.50 3.20 5.13
C ARG A 424 18.07 4.24 6.10
N THR A 425 17.46 5.41 6.23
CA THR A 425 17.91 6.48 7.15
C THR A 425 16.77 7.07 7.97
N THR A 426 15.72 7.62 7.36
CA THR A 426 14.58 8.15 8.11
C THR A 426 13.28 7.78 7.43
N LEU A 427 12.33 7.28 8.22
CA LEU A 427 10.96 7.07 7.80
C LEU A 427 10.05 8.01 8.58
N THR A 428 9.32 8.85 7.87
CA THR A 428 8.30 9.74 8.42
C THR A 428 6.95 9.42 7.82
N ILE A 429 5.94 9.25 8.66
CA ILE A 429 4.55 9.12 8.23
C ILE A 429 3.74 10.21 8.93
N ALA A 430 3.27 11.17 8.13
CA ALA A 430 2.36 12.22 8.55
C ALA A 430 0.93 11.81 8.14
N ALA A 431 0.12 11.38 9.10
CA ALA A 431 -1.24 10.90 8.84
C ALA A 431 -2.25 11.31 9.91
N GLN A 432 -3.50 11.61 9.55
CA GLN A 432 -4.57 11.74 10.54
C GLN A 432 -4.91 10.37 11.15
N ARG A 433 -4.85 9.31 10.34
CA ARG A 433 -5.06 7.93 10.77
C ARG A 433 -4.01 7.02 10.15
N MET A 434 -3.43 6.14 10.96
CA MET A 434 -2.52 5.11 10.46
C MET A 434 -3.03 3.71 10.83
N ILE A 435 -3.02 2.81 9.85
CA ILE A 435 -3.31 1.39 10.05
C ILE A 435 -2.10 0.58 9.61
N ASN A 436 -1.52 -0.19 10.51
CA ASN A 436 -0.53 -1.21 10.18
C ASN A 436 -1.11 -2.58 10.51
N GLY A 437 -1.58 -3.26 9.47
CA GLY A 437 -2.35 -4.49 9.56
C GLY A 437 -1.52 -5.72 9.93
N PRO A 438 -2.17 -6.88 10.15
CA PRO A 438 -1.50 -8.10 10.58
C PRO A 438 -0.43 -8.57 9.59
N GLY A 439 0.81 -8.70 10.07
CA GLY A 439 1.97 -9.12 9.28
C GLY A 439 2.54 -8.03 8.35
N ALA A 440 1.93 -6.85 8.31
CA ALA A 440 2.48 -5.69 7.61
C ALA A 440 3.64 -5.08 8.41
N VAL A 441 4.64 -4.55 7.70
CA VAL A 441 5.88 -4.07 8.30
C VAL A 441 6.13 -2.62 7.92
N VAL A 442 6.39 -1.78 8.92
CA VAL A 442 6.89 -0.41 8.77
C VAL A 442 8.21 -0.34 9.52
N ARG A 443 9.31 -0.06 8.82
CA ARG A 443 10.65 -0.15 9.39
C ARG A 443 11.57 0.98 8.94
N SER A 444 12.39 1.47 9.86
CA SER A 444 13.49 2.40 9.57
C SER A 444 14.83 1.85 10.07
N ALA A 445 15.89 1.98 9.29
CA ALA A 445 17.26 1.74 9.77
C ALA A 445 17.88 2.95 10.49
N GLY A 446 17.23 4.12 10.46
CA GLY A 446 17.51 5.21 11.41
C GLY A 446 16.28 5.48 12.26
N ASN A 447 15.67 6.67 12.18
CA ASN A 447 14.50 7.00 13.00
C ASN A 447 13.17 6.68 12.30
N LEU A 448 12.18 6.24 13.05
CA LEU A 448 10.78 6.12 12.64
C LEU A 448 9.96 7.20 13.34
N ARG A 449 9.30 8.08 12.58
CA ARG A 449 8.48 9.19 13.11
C ARG A 449 7.06 9.11 12.58
N LEU A 450 6.09 9.05 13.48
CA LEU A 450 4.67 8.95 13.19
C LEU A 450 3.96 10.14 13.87
N TYR A 451 3.37 11.05 13.09
CA TYR A 451 2.59 12.18 13.62
C TYR A 451 1.44 12.61 12.69
N GLY A 452 0.63 13.56 13.13
CA GLY A 452 -0.55 14.06 12.42
C GLY A 452 -0.22 14.82 11.14
N ASN A 453 -1.06 14.67 10.11
CA ASN A 453 -0.92 15.44 8.87
C ASN A 453 -1.51 16.85 9.04
N SER A 454 -0.70 17.91 9.00
CA SER A 454 -1.17 19.31 9.05
C SER A 454 -1.47 19.92 7.67
N GLY A 455 -1.36 19.12 6.59
CA GLY A 455 -1.49 19.57 5.21
C GLY A 455 -0.26 19.24 4.37
N ARG A 456 -0.27 19.71 3.12
CA ARG A 456 0.70 19.35 2.08
C ARG A 456 2.13 19.81 2.43
N TRP A 457 2.93 18.89 2.99
CA TRP A 457 4.34 18.98 3.40
C TRP A 457 4.75 20.11 4.36
N GLN A 458 5.11 19.74 5.60
CA GLN A 458 5.91 20.56 6.51
C GLN A 458 7.17 19.81 6.97
N THR A 459 8.34 20.36 6.68
CA THR A 459 9.64 19.94 7.26
C THR A 459 10.13 20.85 8.40
N ARG A 460 9.35 21.89 8.77
CA ARG A 460 9.61 22.77 9.92
C ARG A 460 8.30 23.34 10.46
N GLY A 461 7.76 22.75 11.53
CA GLY A 461 6.53 23.17 12.19
C GLY A 461 6.20 22.27 13.37
N ALA A 462 5.22 22.66 14.19
CA ALA A 462 4.70 21.80 15.26
C ALA A 462 4.17 20.49 14.64
N THR A 463 4.56 19.33 15.19
CA THR A 463 4.06 18.02 14.79
C THR A 463 2.70 17.78 15.47
N PRO A 464 1.55 18.00 14.82
CA PRO A 464 0.26 17.75 15.47
C PRO A 464 0.13 16.25 15.76
N PRO A 465 -0.69 15.83 16.73
CA PRO A 465 -0.96 14.42 16.93
C PRO A 465 -1.81 13.85 15.79
N MET A 466 -1.57 12.59 15.42
CA MET A 466 -2.56 11.81 14.66
C MET A 466 -3.85 11.70 15.48
N ARG A 467 -4.99 11.42 14.85
CA ARG A 467 -6.21 11.01 15.58
C ARG A 467 -6.07 9.59 16.12
N ALA A 468 -5.59 8.66 15.30
CA ALA A 468 -5.46 7.26 15.70
C ALA A 468 -4.33 6.53 14.95
N LEU A 469 -3.58 5.72 15.70
CA LEU A 469 -2.69 4.68 15.21
C LEU A 469 -3.26 3.32 15.62
N HIS A 470 -3.58 2.47 14.64
CA HIS A 470 -3.93 1.06 14.88
C HIS A 470 -2.82 0.17 14.35
N ASN A 471 -2.06 -0.43 15.26
CA ASN A 471 -0.99 -1.37 14.95
C ASN A 471 -1.37 -2.79 15.36
N THR A 472 -1.31 -3.70 14.39
CA THR A 472 -1.42 -5.15 14.57
C THR A 472 -0.31 -5.90 13.82
N GLY A 473 0.57 -5.15 13.15
CA GLY A 473 1.77 -5.64 12.49
C GLY A 473 3.03 -5.17 13.24
N THR A 474 4.10 -4.91 12.51
CA THR A 474 5.37 -4.45 13.08
C THR A 474 5.64 -2.99 12.73
N LEU A 475 5.92 -2.18 13.75
CA LEU A 475 6.56 -0.87 13.66
C LEU A 475 7.95 -1.01 14.27
N ALA A 476 9.00 -0.82 13.48
CA ALA A 476 10.37 -1.08 13.92
C ALA A 476 11.35 0.03 13.53
N SER A 477 12.33 0.27 14.39
CA SER A 477 13.41 1.22 14.16
C SER A 477 14.72 0.68 14.72
N VAL A 478 15.84 0.88 14.01
CA VAL A 478 17.17 0.60 14.58
C VAL A 478 17.55 1.66 15.61
N LEU A 479 17.14 2.92 15.38
CA LEU A 479 17.32 4.00 16.35
C LEU A 479 16.03 4.16 17.16
N ASP A 480 15.35 5.30 17.01
CA ASP A 480 14.20 5.65 17.82
C ASP A 480 12.88 5.43 17.06
N VAL A 481 11.84 5.05 17.78
CA VAL A 481 10.44 5.13 17.35
C VAL A 481 9.78 6.29 18.10
N ASP A 482 9.33 7.30 17.35
CA ASP A 482 8.56 8.43 17.88
C ASP A 482 7.14 8.41 17.31
N VAL A 483 6.14 8.26 18.19
CA VAL A 483 4.73 8.26 17.82
C VAL A 483 4.00 9.36 18.59
N THR A 484 3.32 10.24 17.88
CA THR A 484 2.46 11.28 18.45
C THR A 484 1.04 11.13 17.90
N ALA A 485 0.12 10.63 18.72
CA ALA A 485 -1.27 10.37 18.33
C ALA A 485 -2.23 10.44 19.52
N GLN A 486 -3.45 10.94 19.33
CA GLN A 486 -4.47 11.01 20.37
C GLN A 486 -4.81 9.61 20.92
N SER A 487 -4.83 8.59 20.04
CA SER A 487 -5.01 7.19 20.40
C SER A 487 -3.98 6.30 19.71
N ILE A 488 -3.24 5.52 20.48
CA ILE A 488 -2.27 4.53 20.03
C ILE A 488 -2.76 3.15 20.47
N GLU A 489 -3.13 2.31 19.51
CA GLU A 489 -3.59 0.95 19.77
C GLU A 489 -2.59 -0.06 19.19
N ASN A 490 -1.86 -0.76 20.06
CA ASN A 490 -1.02 -1.89 19.70
C ASN A 490 -1.73 -3.18 20.12
N ARG A 491 -2.35 -3.88 19.17
CA ARG A 491 -3.28 -4.99 19.46
C ARG A 491 -2.84 -6.30 18.83
N ASN A 492 -3.17 -7.39 19.50
CA ASN A 492 -2.97 -8.73 18.99
C ASN A 492 -4.15 -9.08 18.08
N SER A 493 -3.89 -9.13 16.78
CA SER A 493 -4.96 -9.34 15.80
C SER A 493 -5.59 -10.74 15.84
N ARG A 494 -4.92 -11.70 16.49
CA ARG A 494 -5.38 -13.09 16.57
C ARG A 494 -4.98 -13.77 17.87
N LEU A 495 -5.41 -13.22 19.00
CA LEU A 495 -5.32 -13.94 20.27
C LEU A 495 -6.49 -14.91 20.39
N ALA A 496 -6.23 -16.20 20.28
CA ALA A 496 -7.23 -17.25 20.53
C ALA A 496 -6.80 -18.08 21.75
N ILE A 497 -7.71 -18.26 22.69
CA ILE A 497 -7.49 -19.02 23.93
C ILE A 497 -8.53 -20.13 24.00
N HIS A 498 -8.11 -21.35 24.31
CA HIS A 498 -9.00 -22.47 24.59
C HIS A 498 -8.62 -23.11 25.93
N ASP A 499 -9.61 -23.66 26.60
CA ASP A 499 -9.43 -24.40 27.84
C ASP A 499 -8.81 -25.78 27.56
N ALA A 500 -7.75 -26.12 28.30
CA ALA A 500 -7.09 -27.41 28.18
C ALA A 500 -6.99 -28.09 29.55
N VAL A 501 -7.44 -29.35 29.63
CA VAL A 501 -7.27 -30.18 30.83
C VAL A 501 -5.78 -30.39 31.03
N ARG A 502 -5.26 -29.87 32.14
CA ARG A 502 -3.86 -29.98 32.53
C ARG A 502 -3.59 -31.25 33.32
N THR A 503 -4.45 -31.58 34.27
CA THR A 503 -4.25 -32.73 35.16
C THR A 503 -5.58 -33.31 35.59
N ARG A 504 -5.62 -34.64 35.66
CA ARG A 504 -6.68 -35.45 36.23
C ARG A 504 -6.10 -36.22 37.41
N SER A 505 -6.74 -36.19 38.57
CA SER A 505 -6.33 -36.96 39.76
C SER A 505 -7.55 -37.39 40.55
N ARG A 506 -7.56 -38.63 41.04
CA ARG A 506 -8.54 -39.07 42.03
C ARG A 506 -8.10 -38.61 43.40
N VAL A 507 -9.01 -38.02 44.16
CA VAL A 507 -8.80 -37.54 45.52
C VAL A 507 -9.73 -38.32 46.43
N ASP A 508 -9.17 -38.97 47.44
CA ASP A 508 -9.90 -39.67 48.49
C ASP A 508 -9.34 -39.18 49.83
N GLU A 509 -10.11 -38.33 50.50
CA GLU A 509 -9.72 -37.73 51.77
C GLU A 509 -10.78 -38.01 52.84
N TRP A 510 -10.35 -38.36 54.03
CA TRP A 510 -11.20 -38.47 55.21
C TRP A 510 -11.05 -37.23 56.07
N ILE A 511 -12.15 -36.68 56.53
CA ILE A 511 -12.22 -35.42 57.27
C ILE A 511 -12.78 -35.70 58.65
N ASP A 512 -12.00 -35.45 59.69
CA ASP A 512 -12.55 -35.38 61.05
C ASP A 512 -13.49 -34.16 61.10
N SER A 513 -14.79 -34.42 61.26
CA SER A 513 -15.80 -33.36 61.22
C SER A 513 -15.78 -32.48 62.47
N ALA A 514 -15.12 -32.92 63.56
CA ALA A 514 -14.98 -32.13 64.77
C ALA A 514 -13.82 -31.12 64.68
N THR A 515 -12.71 -31.49 64.01
CA THR A 515 -11.49 -30.67 63.93
C THR A 515 -11.23 -30.09 62.54
N ASN A 516 -12.00 -30.51 61.53
CA ASN A 516 -11.80 -30.24 60.11
C ASN A 516 -10.43 -30.69 59.57
N LYS A 517 -9.75 -31.60 60.28
CA LYS A 517 -8.47 -32.16 59.86
C LYS A 517 -8.70 -33.21 58.78
N ARG A 518 -7.90 -33.14 57.71
CA ARG A 518 -7.97 -34.04 56.56
C ARG A 518 -6.87 -35.10 56.62
N TYR A 519 -7.22 -36.30 56.18
CA TYR A 519 -6.37 -37.48 56.14
C TYR A 519 -6.47 -38.11 54.76
N ASP A 520 -5.38 -38.67 54.26
CA ASP A 520 -5.40 -39.44 53.02
C ASP A 520 -6.22 -40.72 53.23
N GLY A 521 -7.01 -41.13 52.24
CA GLY A 521 -7.83 -42.35 52.32
C GLY A 521 -7.05 -43.62 52.61
N SER A 522 -5.76 -43.69 52.22
CA SER A 522 -4.90 -44.83 52.55
C SER A 522 -4.46 -44.89 54.01
N ASP A 523 -4.57 -43.78 54.74
CA ASP A 523 -4.21 -43.67 56.15
C ASP A 523 -5.40 -43.80 57.10
N VAL A 524 -6.61 -44.07 56.58
CA VAL A 524 -7.82 -44.21 57.39
C VAL A 524 -8.52 -45.52 57.09
N ARG A 525 -8.91 -46.24 58.14
CA ARG A 525 -9.71 -47.46 58.04
C ARG A 525 -10.96 -47.35 58.92
N LEU A 526 -12.02 -48.05 58.54
CA LEU A 526 -13.21 -48.18 59.38
C LEU A 526 -13.01 -49.32 60.38
N VAL A 527 -13.16 -49.01 61.66
CA VAL A 527 -13.11 -49.98 62.76
C VAL A 527 -14.38 -49.87 63.61
N LYS A 528 -14.66 -50.88 64.42
CA LYS A 528 -15.75 -50.83 65.41
C LYS A 528 -15.17 -50.68 66.80
N VAL A 529 -15.52 -49.58 67.48
CA VAL A 529 -15.25 -49.38 68.91
C VAL A 529 -16.59 -49.46 69.61
N ASP A 530 -16.75 -50.40 70.55
CA ASP A 530 -18.00 -50.65 71.28
C ASP A 530 -19.24 -50.84 70.37
N GLY A 531 -19.04 -51.47 69.21
CA GLY A 531 -20.10 -51.72 68.21
C GLY A 531 -20.42 -50.54 67.29
N ILE A 532 -19.78 -49.38 67.49
CA ILE A 532 -19.97 -48.17 66.70
C ILE A 532 -18.87 -48.07 65.62
N PRO A 533 -19.22 -47.89 64.33
CA PRO A 533 -18.25 -47.70 63.26
C PRO A 533 -17.61 -46.31 63.39
N VAL A 534 -16.32 -46.29 63.69
CA VAL A 534 -15.50 -45.08 63.74
C VAL A 534 -14.40 -45.16 62.69
N ALA A 535 -13.99 -44.01 62.18
CA ALA A 535 -12.82 -43.93 61.31
C ALA A 535 -11.57 -43.85 62.18
N GLU A 536 -10.61 -44.75 61.96
CA GLU A 536 -9.34 -44.80 62.68
C GLU A 536 -8.20 -44.45 61.74
N THR A 537 -7.38 -43.49 62.14
CA THR A 537 -6.18 -43.07 61.41
C THR A 537 -5.03 -44.04 61.66
N ARG A 538 -4.00 -44.00 60.81
CA ARG A 538 -2.80 -44.86 60.93
C ARG A 538 -2.06 -44.72 62.27
N ASP A 539 -2.14 -43.56 62.92
CA ASP A 539 -1.60 -43.31 64.27
C ASP A 539 -2.54 -43.75 65.41
N GLY A 540 -3.63 -44.46 65.10
CA GLY A 540 -4.56 -45.04 66.07
C GLY A 540 -5.58 -44.06 66.66
N LYS A 541 -5.73 -42.86 66.09
CA LYS A 541 -6.75 -41.90 66.54
C LYS A 541 -8.09 -42.22 65.92
N THR A 542 -9.13 -42.23 66.74
CA THR A 542 -10.49 -42.52 66.29
C THR A 542 -11.30 -41.24 66.09
N MET A 543 -12.10 -41.22 65.04
CA MET A 543 -12.99 -40.14 64.63
C MET A 543 -14.41 -40.68 64.70
N ALA A 544 -15.21 -40.18 65.65
CA ALA A 544 -16.61 -40.57 65.81
C ALA A 544 -17.57 -39.80 64.87
N ARG A 545 -17.13 -38.63 64.38
CA ARG A 545 -17.83 -37.83 63.36
C ARG A 545 -16.86 -37.56 62.23
N TYR A 546 -17.13 -38.07 61.05
CA TYR A 546 -16.20 -38.01 59.94
C TYR A 546 -16.92 -37.83 58.61
N ALA A 547 -16.22 -37.28 57.63
CA ALA A 547 -16.67 -37.23 56.26
C ALA A 547 -15.64 -37.87 55.34
N ARG A 548 -16.06 -38.43 54.22
CA ARG A 548 -15.18 -38.93 53.16
C ARG A 548 -15.48 -38.13 51.92
N TYR A 549 -14.42 -37.53 51.40
CA TYR A 549 -14.42 -36.67 50.25
C TYR A 549 -13.72 -37.40 49.11
N GLU A 550 -14.52 -37.98 48.23
CA GLU A 550 -14.05 -38.83 47.14
C GLU A 550 -14.46 -38.22 45.80
N VAL A 551 -13.49 -37.67 45.07
CA VAL A 551 -13.74 -36.94 43.81
C VAL A 551 -12.69 -37.24 42.75
N ASP A 552 -13.11 -37.27 41.49
CA ASP A 552 -12.24 -37.07 40.35
C ASP A 552 -12.03 -35.57 40.15
N ARG A 553 -10.78 -35.12 40.32
CA ARG A 553 -10.38 -33.72 40.21
C ARG A 553 -9.71 -33.44 38.89
N GLU A 554 -10.23 -32.44 38.18
CA GLU A 554 -9.64 -31.87 36.97
C GLU A 554 -9.17 -30.44 37.19
N TYR A 555 -7.96 -30.15 36.72
CA TYR A 555 -7.47 -28.78 36.55
C TYR A 555 -7.49 -28.42 35.07
N ILE A 556 -8.21 -27.35 34.73
CA ILE A 556 -8.29 -26.78 33.38
C ILE A 556 -7.53 -25.46 33.39
N ASP A 557 -6.52 -25.35 32.53
CA ASP A 557 -5.76 -24.11 32.34
C ASP A 557 -6.10 -23.51 30.96
N ALA A 558 -6.24 -22.19 30.89
CA ALA A 558 -6.36 -21.45 29.64
C ALA A 558 -5.06 -21.57 28.80
N LYS A 559 -5.17 -22.06 27.55
CA LYS A 559 -4.04 -22.25 26.63
C LYS A 559 -4.20 -21.39 25.37
N VAL A 560 -3.14 -20.69 24.97
CA VAL A 560 -3.12 -19.91 23.72
C VAL A 560 -3.02 -20.85 22.52
N SER A 561 -4.01 -20.80 21.62
CA SER A 561 -4.02 -21.52 20.34
C SER A 561 -3.49 -20.70 19.18
N GLU A 562 -3.68 -19.39 19.18
CA GLU A 562 -3.18 -18.48 18.15
C GLU A 562 -2.76 -17.16 18.80
N SER A 563 -1.70 -16.56 18.27
CA SER A 563 -1.24 -15.23 18.69
C SER A 563 -0.52 -14.55 17.52
N ARG A 564 -0.93 -13.31 17.20
CA ARG A 564 -0.25 -12.41 16.27
C ARG A 564 -0.18 -11.01 16.88
N PRO A 565 0.74 -10.83 17.85
CA PRO A 565 0.87 -9.57 18.57
C PRO A 565 1.28 -8.46 17.61
N GLY A 566 0.73 -7.26 17.84
CA GLY A 566 1.34 -6.05 17.31
C GLY A 566 2.71 -5.85 17.98
N LEU A 567 3.71 -5.42 17.21
CA LEU A 567 5.04 -5.13 17.69
C LEU A 567 5.38 -3.67 17.43
N ILE A 568 5.81 -2.98 18.48
CA ILE A 568 6.51 -1.69 18.39
C ILE A 568 7.90 -1.91 18.96
N GLU A 569 8.94 -1.73 18.15
CA GLU A 569 10.32 -2.01 18.54
C GLU A 569 11.27 -0.89 18.14
N ALA A 570 12.15 -0.49 19.06
CA ALA A 570 13.25 0.41 18.80
C ALA A 570 14.56 -0.17 19.35
N GLY A 571 15.62 -0.15 18.54
CA GLY A 571 16.97 -0.50 19.01
C GLY A 571 17.48 0.48 20.07
N ARG A 572 16.99 1.72 20.07
CA ARG A 572 17.25 2.73 21.11
C ARG A 572 15.99 3.02 21.91
N SER A 573 15.27 4.10 21.62
CA SER A 573 14.16 4.53 22.46
C SER A 573 12.80 4.47 21.75
N VAL A 574 11.76 4.14 22.51
CA VAL A 574 10.36 4.28 22.08
C VAL A 574 9.75 5.46 22.83
N PHE A 575 9.23 6.44 22.09
CA PHE A 575 8.51 7.60 22.60
C PHE A 575 7.07 7.54 22.10
N LEU A 576 6.11 7.40 23.02
CA LEU A 576 4.68 7.42 22.72
C LEU A 576 4.04 8.64 23.35
N ARG A 577 3.41 9.51 22.53
CA ARG A 577 2.67 10.67 23.01
C ARG A 577 1.18 10.51 22.74
N GLY A 578 0.38 10.60 23.78
CA GLY A 578 -1.08 10.45 23.80
C GLY A 578 -1.54 9.15 24.47
N ARG A 579 -2.84 8.82 24.39
CA ARG A 579 -3.37 7.61 25.05
C ARG A 579 -2.85 6.36 24.35
N ALA A 580 -2.23 5.44 25.09
CA ALA A 580 -1.71 4.20 24.53
C ALA A 580 -2.38 2.96 25.14
N VAL A 581 -2.67 1.96 24.31
CA VAL A 581 -3.14 0.64 24.72
C VAL A 581 -2.26 -0.42 24.07
N ASN A 582 -1.63 -1.26 24.88
CA ASN A 582 -0.92 -2.46 24.45
C ASN A 582 -1.73 -3.67 24.89
N ASP A 583 -2.37 -4.37 23.95
CA ASP A 583 -3.35 -5.44 24.24
C ASP A 583 -2.86 -6.76 23.65
N GLY A 584 -2.45 -7.68 24.53
CA GLY A 584 -1.85 -8.97 24.16
C GLY A 584 -0.64 -8.84 23.22
N SER A 585 0.04 -7.68 23.24
CA SER A 585 1.01 -7.22 22.23
C SER A 585 2.34 -6.82 22.86
N GLN A 586 3.30 -6.38 22.04
CA GLN A 586 4.66 -6.09 22.48
C GLN A 586 5.11 -4.67 22.14
N ILE A 587 5.73 -4.01 23.13
CA ILE A 587 6.48 -2.78 22.98
C ILE A 587 7.88 -3.03 23.55
N ILE A 588 8.91 -2.85 22.73
CA ILE A 588 10.30 -3.14 23.07
C ILE A 588 11.15 -1.89 22.79
N ALA A 589 11.89 -1.44 23.81
CA ALA A 589 12.87 -0.38 23.67
C ALA A 589 14.23 -0.91 24.16
N GLY A 590 15.29 -0.76 23.35
CA GLY A 590 16.63 -1.20 23.72
C GLY A 590 17.29 -0.35 24.81
N GLU A 591 16.93 0.92 24.90
CA GLU A 591 17.40 1.88 25.90
C GLU A 591 16.26 2.39 26.79
N ARG A 592 15.40 3.28 26.24
CA ARG A 592 14.39 3.99 27.03
C ARG A 592 13.00 3.86 26.43
N PHE A 593 12.03 3.58 27.29
CA PHE A 593 10.63 3.77 27.00
C PHE A 593 10.16 5.08 27.66
N ARG A 594 9.53 5.96 26.88
CA ARG A 594 8.89 7.19 27.40
C ARG A 594 7.47 7.29 26.90
N HIS A 595 6.57 7.64 27.81
CA HIS A 595 5.19 8.01 27.53
C HIS A 595 4.96 9.46 27.96
N GLU A 596 4.20 10.19 27.17
CA GLU A 596 3.81 11.58 27.44
C GLU A 596 2.33 11.77 27.13
N ALA A 597 1.53 12.18 28.10
CA ALA A 597 0.12 12.49 27.89
C ALA A 597 -0.04 13.78 27.06
N LEU A 598 -0.91 13.78 26.04
CA LEU A 598 -1.31 15.00 25.32
C LEU A 598 -2.45 15.75 26.01
N ALA A 599 -3.17 15.08 26.90
CA ALA A 599 -4.24 15.64 27.73
C ALA A 599 -4.28 14.95 29.10
N PRO A 600 -4.76 15.62 30.17
CA PRO A 600 -4.87 15.02 31.50
C PRO A 600 -5.63 13.69 31.50
N GLY A 601 -5.13 12.71 32.24
CA GLY A 601 -5.74 11.38 32.37
C GLY A 601 -5.41 10.40 31.23
N GLN A 602 -4.68 10.81 30.20
CA GLN A 602 -4.13 9.87 29.22
C GLN A 602 -2.97 9.08 29.85
N THR A 603 -3.04 7.76 29.72
CA THR A 603 -2.07 6.81 30.27
C THR A 603 -1.77 5.73 29.23
N ILE A 604 -0.74 4.92 29.50
CA ILE A 604 -0.55 3.65 28.83
C ILE A 604 -1.25 2.52 29.60
N GLN A 605 -2.07 1.75 28.90
CA GLN A 605 -2.77 0.57 29.42
C GLN A 605 -2.12 -0.68 28.83
N ASN A 606 -1.48 -1.50 29.67
CA ASN A 606 -1.07 -2.84 29.26
C ASN A 606 -2.18 -3.83 29.60
N VAL A 607 -2.86 -4.38 28.60
CA VAL A 607 -3.93 -5.36 28.75
C VAL A 607 -3.36 -6.74 28.44
N ASP A 608 -3.15 -7.52 29.50
CA ASP A 608 -2.67 -8.90 29.37
C ASP A 608 -3.82 -9.88 29.16
N ALA A 609 -3.52 -10.97 28.45
CA ALA A 609 -4.45 -12.07 28.24
C ALA A 609 -4.70 -12.79 29.58
N TYR A 610 -5.95 -12.81 30.05
CA TYR A 610 -6.33 -13.48 31.29
C TYR A 610 -5.91 -14.95 31.29
N ARG A 611 -5.18 -15.37 32.33
CA ARG A 611 -4.97 -16.79 32.63
C ARG A 611 -5.91 -17.20 33.75
N THR A 612 -6.92 -17.99 33.42
CA THR A 612 -7.79 -18.63 34.40
C THR A 612 -7.36 -20.08 34.59
N ARG A 613 -7.33 -20.53 35.85
CA ARG A 613 -7.30 -21.95 36.21
C ARG A 613 -8.63 -22.32 36.84
N THR A 614 -9.30 -23.32 36.27
CA THR A 614 -10.55 -23.86 36.80
C THR A 614 -10.28 -25.22 37.42
N ARG A 615 -10.75 -25.45 38.65
CA ARG A 615 -10.76 -26.77 39.29
C ARG A 615 -12.17 -27.32 39.24
N ILE A 616 -12.34 -28.50 38.68
CA ILE A 616 -13.61 -29.24 38.66
C ILE A 616 -13.42 -30.49 39.52
N ASP A 617 -14.24 -30.66 40.54
CA ASP A 617 -14.32 -31.90 41.31
C ASP A 617 -15.67 -32.57 41.04
N ASN A 618 -15.64 -33.81 40.57
CA ASN A 618 -16.82 -34.63 40.34
C ASN A 618 -16.78 -35.86 41.24
N GLY A 619 -17.75 -36.02 42.14
CA GLY A 619 -17.76 -37.14 43.08
C GLY A 619 -18.72 -36.92 44.24
N SER A 620 -18.35 -37.38 45.43
CA SER A 620 -19.22 -37.35 46.60
C SER A 620 -18.50 -36.86 47.86
N LEU A 621 -19.24 -36.10 48.68
CA LEU A 621 -18.91 -35.90 50.08
C LEU A 621 -19.94 -36.67 50.91
N THR A 622 -19.49 -37.72 51.58
CA THR A 622 -20.35 -38.52 52.45
C THR A 622 -20.02 -38.21 53.90
N GLN A 623 -21.03 -37.89 54.72
CA GLN A 623 -20.85 -37.56 56.14
C GLN A 623 -21.45 -38.65 57.03
N TRP A 624 -20.72 -39.00 58.08
CA TRP A 624 -21.14 -39.91 59.13
C TRP A 624 -21.03 -39.23 60.49
N PHE A 625 -22.11 -39.29 61.27
CA PHE A 625 -22.13 -38.81 62.64
C PHE A 625 -23.03 -39.72 63.48
N THR A 626 -22.71 -39.82 64.76
CA THR A 626 -23.57 -40.46 65.74
C THR A 626 -24.67 -39.48 66.16
N LYS A 627 -25.94 -39.90 66.14
CA LYS A 627 -27.03 -39.12 66.75
C LYS A 627 -26.97 -39.26 68.27
N PRO A 628 -27.18 -38.17 69.04
CA PRO A 628 -27.48 -38.28 70.47
C PRO A 628 -28.78 -39.07 70.67
N CYS A 629 -28.83 -39.92 71.69
CA CYS A 629 -30.05 -40.56 72.15
C CYS A 629 -30.92 -39.54 72.90
N ASP A 630 -32.22 -39.50 72.64
CA ASP A 630 -33.18 -38.66 73.41
C ASP A 630 -33.59 -39.29 74.75
N ASP A 631 -33.00 -40.43 75.11
CA ASP A 631 -33.35 -41.23 76.28
C ASP A 631 -32.10 -41.53 77.11
N GLY A 632 -31.95 -40.77 78.20
CA GLY A 632 -30.77 -40.74 79.08
C GLY A 632 -30.46 -42.01 79.87
N ASN A 633 -30.35 -43.19 79.24
CA ASN A 633 -29.71 -44.39 79.80
C ASN A 633 -29.46 -45.49 78.74
N GLY A 634 -28.22 -45.61 78.24
CA GLY A 634 -27.62 -46.89 77.79
C GLY A 634 -27.70 -47.32 76.31
N THR A 635 -26.51 -47.39 75.69
CA THR A 635 -26.10 -48.09 74.43
C THR A 635 -26.77 -47.69 73.09
N CYS A 636 -26.03 -46.91 72.30
CA CYS A 636 -26.40 -46.50 70.93
C CYS A 636 -26.25 -47.65 69.93
N ARG A 637 -27.28 -47.91 69.10
CA ARG A 637 -27.10 -48.67 67.84
C ARG A 637 -26.70 -47.69 66.73
N ALA A 638 -25.56 -47.97 66.09
CA ALA A 638 -25.12 -47.24 64.91
C ALA A 638 -26.13 -47.36 63.77
N HIS A 639 -26.58 -46.23 63.21
CA HIS A 639 -27.34 -46.24 61.96
C HIS A 639 -26.34 -46.33 60.79
N ASP A 640 -26.39 -47.44 60.09
CA ASP A 640 -25.93 -47.60 58.71
C ASP A 640 -27.25 -47.73 57.89
N PRO A 641 -27.59 -46.80 56.99
CA PRO A 641 -26.70 -46.03 56.10
C PRO A 641 -26.56 -44.53 56.45
N PRO A 642 -25.61 -43.80 55.81
CA PRO A 642 -25.43 -42.36 56.00
C PRO A 642 -26.70 -41.56 55.71
N GLU A 643 -27.02 -40.60 56.59
CA GLU A 643 -28.26 -39.81 56.49
C GLU A 643 -28.21 -38.75 55.38
N ARG A 644 -27.01 -38.39 54.91
CA ARG A 644 -26.81 -37.33 53.91
C ARG A 644 -25.67 -37.68 52.95
N VAL A 645 -26.02 -38.22 51.80
CA VAL A 645 -25.14 -38.30 50.63
C VAL A 645 -25.42 -37.07 49.78
N GLU A 646 -24.50 -36.10 49.76
CA GLU A 646 -24.53 -35.06 48.75
C GLU A 646 -23.78 -35.55 47.51
N ASN A 647 -24.54 -35.94 46.47
CA ASN A 647 -23.95 -36.22 45.16
C ASN A 647 -23.51 -34.89 44.55
N TRP A 648 -22.20 -34.64 44.50
CA TRP A 648 -21.62 -33.45 43.87
C TRP A 648 -21.46 -33.69 42.37
N ALA A 649 -22.58 -33.83 41.65
CA ALA A 649 -22.57 -34.14 40.22
C ALA A 649 -22.03 -32.99 39.33
N GLN A 650 -21.92 -31.78 39.87
CA GLN A 650 -21.18 -30.66 39.29
C GLN A 650 -21.21 -29.50 40.30
N SER A 651 -20.29 -29.51 41.25
CA SER A 651 -20.02 -28.32 42.05
C SER A 651 -18.97 -27.51 41.31
N THR A 652 -19.40 -26.60 40.44
CA THR A 652 -18.57 -25.42 40.18
C THR A 652 -18.46 -24.74 41.55
N LEU A 653 -17.33 -24.90 42.24
CA LEU A 653 -17.04 -24.01 43.37
C LEU A 653 -17.07 -22.60 42.79
N HIS A 654 -18.18 -21.88 42.98
CA HIS A 654 -18.18 -20.44 42.85
C HIS A 654 -17.03 -19.95 43.74
N PRO A 655 -16.18 -19.08 43.20
CA PRO A 655 -14.79 -18.97 43.59
C PRO A 655 -14.67 -18.71 45.09
N MET A 656 -14.11 -19.67 45.84
CA MET A 656 -13.18 -19.27 46.90
C MET A 656 -12.11 -18.49 46.17
N GLU A 657 -12.14 -17.17 46.31
CA GLU A 657 -11.21 -16.23 45.69
C GLU A 657 -9.81 -16.44 46.28
N ILE A 658 -9.18 -17.57 45.96
CA ILE A 658 -7.73 -17.64 45.81
C ILE A 658 -7.46 -17.21 44.36
N ALA A 659 -7.80 -15.95 44.08
CA ALA A 659 -7.33 -15.24 42.90
C ALA A 659 -5.83 -14.96 43.09
N PHE A 660 -4.97 -15.96 42.86
CA PHE A 660 -3.60 -15.64 42.49
C PHE A 660 -3.56 -15.42 40.97
N ILE A 661 -3.29 -14.15 40.65
CA ILE A 661 -3.16 -13.50 39.33
C ILE A 661 -4.48 -13.18 38.62
N ARG A 662 -5.25 -12.26 39.21
CA ARG A 662 -5.88 -11.19 38.42
C ARG A 662 -4.83 -10.09 38.22
N GLU A 663 -3.98 -10.18 37.22
CA GLU A 663 -3.36 -8.96 36.70
C GLU A 663 -4.45 -8.23 35.93
N ARG A 664 -5.21 -7.37 36.63
CA ARG A 664 -5.90 -6.27 35.95
C ARG A 664 -4.84 -5.54 35.16
N GLY A 665 -5.11 -5.25 33.89
CA GLY A 665 -4.18 -4.53 33.04
C GLY A 665 -3.53 -3.37 33.80
N VAL A 666 -2.20 -3.32 33.80
CA VAL A 666 -1.46 -2.35 34.59
C VAL A 666 -1.53 -1.02 33.85
N ASN A 667 -2.21 -0.04 34.46
CA ASN A 667 -2.11 1.35 34.03
C ASN A 667 -0.79 1.89 34.57
N LEU A 668 0.19 2.13 33.70
CA LEU A 668 1.44 2.76 34.12
C LEU A 668 1.24 4.28 34.05
N SER A 669 1.52 4.96 35.16
CA SER A 669 1.58 6.42 35.21
C SER A 669 2.94 6.93 34.71
N ASP A 670 2.98 8.16 34.22
CA ASP A 670 4.23 8.79 33.74
C ASP A 670 5.34 8.78 34.78
N ALA A 671 4.98 8.95 36.07
CA ALA A 671 5.92 8.89 37.19
C ALA A 671 6.53 7.49 37.38
N ALA A 672 5.75 6.42 37.19
CA ALA A 672 6.23 5.03 37.32
C ALA A 672 7.20 4.66 36.18
N ILE A 673 6.96 5.19 34.97
CA ILE A 673 7.82 4.97 33.80
C ILE A 673 9.14 5.72 33.93
N GLN A 674 9.11 6.98 34.39
CA GLN A 674 10.32 7.77 34.57
C GLN A 674 11.23 7.21 35.67
N ALA A 675 10.68 6.67 36.75
CA ALA A 675 11.44 6.04 37.83
C ALA A 675 12.25 4.81 37.37
N HIS A 676 11.69 3.98 36.46
CA HIS A 676 12.41 2.84 35.89
C HIS A 676 13.49 3.24 34.87
N SER A 677 13.36 4.40 34.22
CA SER A 677 14.29 4.86 33.18
C SER A 677 15.61 5.46 33.68
N GLN A 678 15.73 5.75 34.99
CA GLN A 678 16.93 6.34 35.60
C GLN A 678 17.93 5.32 36.16
N GLY A 679 17.60 4.02 36.16
CA GLY A 679 18.51 2.94 36.55
C GLY A 679 19.44 2.50 35.42
N GLY A 680 20.28 3.39 34.91
CA GLY A 680 21.27 3.08 33.87
C GLY A 680 22.47 2.30 34.43
N GLY A 681 22.47 0.98 34.29
CA GLY A 681 23.62 0.11 34.56
C GLY A 681 23.67 -1.03 33.54
N THR A 682 24.79 -1.17 32.85
CA THR A 682 25.07 -2.12 31.77
C THR A 682 24.71 -3.57 32.14
N GLY A 683 23.73 -4.14 31.47
CA GLY A 683 23.42 -5.58 31.52
C GLY A 683 22.18 -5.88 30.68
N GLY A 684 22.34 -6.71 29.64
CA GLY A 684 21.22 -7.18 28.82
C GLY A 684 20.20 -7.91 29.68
N GLY A 685 19.08 -7.24 29.99
CA GLY A 685 18.00 -7.75 30.82
C GLY A 685 16.72 -7.84 30.01
N LYS A 686 16.25 -9.07 29.79
CA LYS A 686 14.87 -9.34 29.36
C LYS A 686 13.92 -8.57 30.29
N ALA A 687 12.93 -7.88 29.73
CA ALA A 687 11.80 -7.35 30.50
C ALA A 687 10.98 -8.53 31.05
N GLY A 688 11.41 -9.06 32.20
CA GLY A 688 10.60 -9.84 33.11
C GLY A 688 10.34 -8.97 34.33
N ALA A 689 9.08 -8.61 34.55
CA ALA A 689 8.65 -8.00 35.80
C ALA A 689 8.90 -9.01 36.92
N ALA A 690 9.97 -8.83 37.69
CA ALA A 690 10.17 -9.51 38.95
C ALA A 690 9.30 -8.80 40.00
N ALA A 691 8.24 -9.46 40.44
CA ALA A 691 7.55 -9.08 41.66
C ALA A 691 8.55 -9.08 42.82
N GLN A 692 8.62 -7.99 43.58
CA GLN A 692 9.22 -8.04 44.91
C GLN A 692 8.50 -9.13 45.71
N PRO A 693 9.21 -10.07 46.34
CA PRO A 693 8.58 -11.06 47.20
C PRO A 693 7.91 -10.32 48.37
N ALA A 694 6.65 -10.63 48.62
CA ALA A 694 5.97 -10.29 49.87
C ALA A 694 6.85 -10.72 51.06
N PRO A 695 6.83 -9.99 52.19
CA PRO A 695 7.65 -10.32 53.36
C PRO A 695 7.43 -11.78 53.75
N LYS A 696 8.52 -12.52 53.91
CA LYS A 696 8.49 -13.90 54.41
C LYS A 696 7.74 -13.90 55.74
N PRO A 697 6.74 -14.75 55.95
CA PRO A 697 6.27 -15.03 57.31
C PRO A 697 7.44 -15.64 58.08
N ASN A 698 7.77 -15.04 59.23
CA ASN A 698 8.73 -15.54 60.19
C ASN A 698 8.36 -16.98 60.57
N PHE A 699 9.12 -17.95 60.08
CA PHE A 699 9.23 -19.24 60.75
C PHE A 699 10.49 -19.20 61.59
N GLU A 700 10.30 -18.90 62.87
CA GLU A 700 11.28 -19.20 63.90
C GLU A 700 11.67 -20.68 63.81
N ARG A 701 12.97 -20.91 63.92
CA ARG A 701 13.59 -22.23 63.89
C ARG A 701 13.79 -22.73 65.31
N ARG A 702 13.53 -24.04 65.48
CA ARG A 702 14.14 -25.04 66.41
C ARG A 702 13.38 -25.33 67.72
N PRO A 703 13.60 -26.51 68.37
CA PRO A 703 14.70 -27.48 68.15
C PRO A 703 14.31 -28.97 68.01
N ARG A 704 15.25 -29.75 67.45
CA ARG A 704 15.83 -30.86 68.23
C ARG A 704 16.99 -30.28 69.02
#